data_AF-C3QVN3-F1
#
_entry.id   AF-C3QVN3-F1
#
_cell.length_a   1.000
_cell.length_b   1.000
_cell.length_c   1.000
_cell.angle_alpha   90.00
_cell.angle_beta   90.00
_cell.angle_gamma   90.00
#
_symmetry.space_group_name_H-M   'P 1'
#
loop_
_entity.id
_entity.type
_entity.pdbx_description
1 polymer ?
#
loop_
_entity_poly.entity_id
_entity_poly.type
_entity_poly.pdbx_seq_one_letter_code
_entity_poly.pdbx_strand_id
1 'polypeptide(L)'
;MFMLLAVCLVACTNIDDLEDDVDALKKRVTALETQVRDINSNTEALRELYNEGTFITNIEEKSDSYTLTLSNGKTVNLYMKNDNNLLCPIIGIDSEGYWTVLYNKNETPERLTVNGQPVKANGESGKTPTFNVDSEGYWQVSYDGGKNYSYIYKEGTNDKVSATGDGSAPTEDKNFKSVTVENNELVLVLAGEDAPTIRIPIVRDFECSFAAEDLKQVQEFSAGEVKEFTMTVRGVENTMITAPEGWSAKFSKEAGKENVLVVTAPASSAKMMTRATADNSTDIAVLATSGKYAMIAKIQVKVIDTPQSKDFYTEYNTNGNITIGNVSITKGANEAILLDGSDESASNIRNLIHQKTEQTVIFLEKGAYDFNTPSIAEITGTVVIIGRYSDSKPILKPELLWKLKSGKLIFKNIQLDLTKIDASGGNNKYMFCNADATADFEDFVFEDCEITNIQKNFYYNNVATYTIKNIYAKNSRFQLNTTVDGILIFNIYKTTHLDAMQMFTFENNIVYNKTSVAGQILSWDNKIVQTPDQQQIKVSFCNNSIVNYVGKNYHLKFYDATKMTISKNIFYADPNMNSDATMCGIYKTESTPEFDVKDNIAYGLTETNKWNSFGATVKPTNPIEEQLLRLTNSPFTSMDLDKGIFIPDNAYTGFGSTINQ
;
A
#
# COMPACT_ATOMS: atom_id res chain seq x y z
N MET A 1 38.45 -36.55 31.61
CA MET A 1 39.70 -36.72 32.39
C MET A 1 40.18 -38.15 32.18
N PHE A 2 41.45 -38.28 31.74
CA PHE A 2 42.20 -39.49 31.33
C PHE A 2 41.70 -40.21 30.05
N MET A 3 42.51 -40.55 29.04
CA MET A 3 43.98 -40.61 28.97
C MET A 3 44.43 -40.51 27.51
N LEU A 4 45.37 -39.60 27.27
CA LEU A 4 46.27 -39.59 26.12
C LEU A 4 47.13 -40.86 26.19
N LEU A 5 47.19 -41.68 25.13
CA LEU A 5 48.34 -42.56 24.93
C LEU A 5 49.03 -42.18 23.63
N ALA A 6 50.22 -41.60 23.83
CA ALA A 6 51.17 -41.24 22.81
C ALA A 6 51.63 -42.47 22.01
N VAL A 7 51.66 -42.33 20.69
CA VAL A 7 52.67 -42.96 19.85
C VAL A 7 53.23 -41.87 18.95
N CYS A 8 54.33 -41.25 19.38
CA CYS A 8 55.16 -40.44 18.50
C CYS A 8 56.00 -41.37 17.62
N LEU A 9 55.77 -41.29 16.31
CA LEU A 9 56.79 -41.25 15.25
C LEU A 9 57.82 -42.40 15.24
N VAL A 10 57.42 -43.52 14.63
CA VAL A 10 58.26 -44.22 13.65
C VAL A 10 57.38 -44.54 12.44
N ALA A 11 57.90 -44.20 11.25
CA ALA A 11 57.40 -44.46 9.90
C ALA A 11 56.40 -43.44 9.30
N CYS A 12 56.95 -42.56 8.45
CA CYS A 12 56.26 -41.91 7.34
C CYS A 12 55.75 -42.95 6.33
N THR A 13 54.70 -43.72 6.66
CA THR A 13 54.05 -44.62 5.68
C THR A 13 52.52 -44.77 5.81
N ASN A 14 51.83 -44.15 6.76
CA ASN A 14 50.38 -44.38 6.94
C ASN A 14 49.54 -43.12 7.22
N ILE A 15 50.10 -41.92 7.02
CA ILE A 15 49.26 -40.70 6.99
C ILE A 15 48.48 -40.67 5.68
N ASP A 16 49.12 -41.05 4.58
CA ASP A 16 48.50 -41.17 3.26
C ASP A 16 47.34 -42.20 3.29
N ASP A 17 47.52 -43.37 3.92
CA ASP A 17 46.45 -44.38 4.08
C ASP A 17 45.24 -43.86 4.88
N LEU A 18 45.47 -43.04 5.92
CA LEU A 18 44.40 -42.42 6.71
C LEU A 18 43.69 -41.30 5.96
N GLU A 19 44.42 -40.54 5.14
CA GLU A 19 43.86 -39.52 4.26
C GLU A 19 42.99 -40.15 3.17
N ASP A 20 43.46 -41.26 2.58
CA ASP A 20 42.72 -42.06 1.60
C ASP A 20 41.45 -42.69 2.20
N ASP A 21 41.50 -43.24 3.42
CA ASP A 21 40.35 -43.79 4.13
C ASP A 21 39.31 -42.71 4.48
N VAL A 22 39.78 -41.54 4.94
CA VAL A 22 38.92 -40.39 5.23
C VAL A 22 38.25 -39.87 3.96
N ASP A 23 38.98 -39.80 2.85
CA ASP A 23 38.44 -39.35 1.58
C ASP A 23 37.49 -40.39 0.95
N ALA A 24 37.73 -41.68 1.14
CA ALA A 24 36.78 -42.74 0.80
C ALA A 24 35.49 -42.64 1.63
N LEU A 25 35.58 -42.36 2.93
CA LEU A 25 34.43 -42.14 3.79
C LEU A 25 33.65 -40.88 3.41
N LYS A 26 34.33 -39.75 3.13
CA LYS A 26 33.68 -38.53 2.63
C LYS A 26 32.93 -38.81 1.33
N LYS A 27 33.55 -39.51 0.37
CA LYS A 27 32.88 -39.89 -0.89
C LYS A 27 31.62 -40.73 -0.64
N ARG A 28 31.66 -41.70 0.27
CA ARG A 28 30.49 -42.52 0.63
C ARG A 28 29.39 -41.72 1.33
N VAL A 29 29.76 -40.81 2.24
CA VAL A 29 28.79 -39.92 2.91
C VAL A 29 28.13 -39.01 1.89
N THR A 30 28.89 -38.37 1.01
CA THR A 30 28.35 -37.53 -0.06
C THR A 30 27.43 -38.32 -1.01
N ALA A 31 27.77 -39.57 -1.33
CA ALA A 31 26.92 -40.45 -2.14
C ALA A 31 25.60 -40.79 -1.42
N LEU A 32 25.64 -41.11 -0.12
CA LEU A 32 24.45 -41.39 0.69
C LEU A 32 23.55 -40.16 0.82
N GLU A 33 24.12 -38.97 1.09
CA GLU A 33 23.38 -37.71 1.15
C GLU A 33 22.68 -37.39 -0.18
N THR A 34 23.38 -37.63 -1.30
CA THR A 34 22.84 -37.44 -2.65
C THR A 34 21.67 -38.40 -2.90
N GLN A 35 21.80 -39.67 -2.50
CA GLN A 35 20.78 -40.70 -2.70
C GLN A 35 19.54 -40.46 -1.84
N VAL A 36 19.71 -40.07 -0.57
CA VAL A 36 18.60 -39.68 0.31
C VAL A 36 17.85 -38.48 -0.27
N ARG A 37 18.55 -37.51 -0.85
CA ARG A 37 17.92 -36.39 -1.55
C ARG A 37 17.13 -36.87 -2.79
N ASP A 38 17.72 -37.73 -3.61
CA ASP A 38 17.11 -38.20 -4.86
C ASP A 38 15.85 -39.03 -4.64
N ILE A 39 15.87 -39.97 -3.70
CA ILE A 39 14.70 -40.79 -3.38
C ILE A 39 13.54 -39.94 -2.82
N ASN A 40 13.85 -38.96 -1.97
CA ASN A 40 12.85 -38.07 -1.41
C ASN A 40 12.26 -37.13 -2.49
N SER A 41 13.10 -36.61 -3.38
CA SER A 41 12.64 -35.81 -4.53
C SER A 41 11.78 -36.64 -5.49
N ASN A 42 12.17 -37.88 -5.78
CA ASN A 42 11.39 -38.79 -6.63
C ASN A 42 10.05 -39.16 -5.99
N THR A 43 10.03 -39.36 -4.67
CA THR A 43 8.79 -39.62 -3.92
C THR A 43 7.85 -38.42 -4.02
N GLU A 44 8.34 -37.20 -3.86
CA GLU A 44 7.54 -35.98 -4.05
C GLU A 44 7.03 -35.86 -5.49
N ALA A 45 7.90 -36.06 -6.48
CA ALA A 45 7.52 -35.99 -7.88
C ALA A 45 6.44 -37.02 -8.25
N LEU A 46 6.59 -38.29 -7.84
CA LEU A 46 5.61 -39.33 -8.08
C LEU A 46 4.25 -39.01 -7.45
N ARG A 47 4.23 -38.48 -6.23
CA ARG A 47 3.00 -38.04 -5.56
C ARG A 47 2.28 -36.98 -6.40
N GLU A 48 2.99 -35.95 -6.83
CA GLU A 48 2.39 -34.85 -7.58
C GLU A 48 1.91 -35.29 -8.97
N LEU A 49 2.69 -36.14 -9.66
CA LEU A 49 2.32 -36.67 -10.97
C LEU A 49 1.11 -37.62 -10.89
N TYR A 50 0.91 -38.32 -9.77
CA TYR A 50 -0.22 -39.23 -9.60
C TYR A 50 -1.54 -38.50 -9.25
N ASN A 51 -1.54 -37.20 -8.99
CA ASN A 51 -2.77 -36.45 -8.76
C ASN A 51 -3.62 -36.39 -10.03
N GLU A 52 -4.88 -36.81 -9.96
CA GLU A 52 -5.82 -36.77 -11.08
C GLU A 52 -5.91 -35.36 -11.68
N GLY A 53 -5.84 -35.27 -13.02
CA GLY A 53 -5.89 -33.98 -13.74
C GLY A 53 -4.56 -33.23 -13.85
N THR A 54 -3.46 -33.77 -13.29
CA THR A 54 -2.13 -33.19 -13.44
C THR A 54 -1.61 -33.34 -14.87
N PHE A 55 -1.01 -32.28 -15.39
CA PHE A 55 -0.27 -32.29 -16.65
C PHE A 55 0.98 -31.41 -16.54
N ILE A 56 1.91 -31.58 -17.47
CA ILE A 56 3.22 -30.91 -17.49
C ILE A 56 3.15 -29.72 -18.46
N THR A 57 3.53 -28.53 -18.00
CA THR A 57 3.61 -27.31 -18.83
C THR A 57 5.02 -27.10 -19.37
N ASN A 58 6.05 -27.53 -18.64
CA ASN A 58 7.44 -27.46 -19.07
C ASN A 58 8.25 -28.69 -18.63
N ILE A 59 9.20 -29.10 -19.46
CA ILE A 59 10.14 -30.20 -19.17
C ILE A 59 11.54 -29.76 -19.57
N GLU A 60 12.44 -29.78 -18.61
CA GLU A 60 13.86 -29.53 -18.81
C GLU A 60 14.64 -30.81 -18.54
N GLU A 61 15.26 -31.35 -19.58
CA GLU A 61 16.14 -32.51 -19.47
C GLU A 61 17.54 -32.07 -19.04
N LYS A 62 18.07 -32.73 -18.01
CA LYS A 62 19.44 -32.58 -17.50
C LYS A 62 20.19 -33.91 -17.62
N SER A 63 21.50 -33.92 -17.35
CA SER A 63 22.35 -35.10 -17.54
C SER A 63 21.95 -36.35 -16.73
N ASP A 64 21.29 -36.15 -15.59
CA ASP A 64 20.90 -37.19 -14.63
C ASP A 64 19.45 -37.07 -14.13
N SER A 65 18.72 -36.05 -14.57
CA SER A 65 17.42 -35.69 -14.03
C SER A 65 16.52 -34.97 -15.04
N TYR A 66 15.23 -34.90 -14.72
CA TYR A 66 14.27 -34.01 -15.37
C TYR A 66 13.73 -33.02 -14.35
N THR A 67 13.65 -31.75 -14.73
CA THR A 67 12.89 -30.73 -13.99
C THR A 67 11.56 -30.53 -14.70
N LEU A 68 10.46 -30.81 -13.99
CA LEU A 68 9.09 -30.74 -14.52
C LEU A 68 8.34 -29.58 -13.87
N THR A 69 7.69 -28.74 -14.68
CA THR A 69 6.71 -27.76 -14.21
C THR A 69 5.30 -28.31 -14.44
N LEU A 70 4.51 -28.37 -13.38
CA LEU A 70 3.18 -28.96 -13.37
C LEU A 70 2.08 -27.89 -13.55
N SER A 71 0.87 -28.33 -13.90
CA SER A 71 -0.32 -27.49 -14.09
C SER A 71 -0.76 -26.70 -12.86
N ASN A 72 -0.29 -27.07 -11.67
CA ASN A 72 -0.51 -26.34 -10.41
C ASN A 72 0.61 -25.32 -10.11
N GLY A 73 1.56 -25.12 -11.02
CA GLY A 73 2.70 -24.22 -10.86
C GLY A 73 3.88 -24.78 -10.07
N LYS A 74 3.76 -25.98 -9.46
CA LYS A 74 4.89 -26.61 -8.76
C LYS A 74 5.94 -27.07 -9.75
N THR A 75 7.20 -27.01 -9.30
CA THR A 75 8.34 -27.60 -10.00
C THR A 75 8.84 -28.80 -9.20
N VAL A 76 8.91 -29.97 -9.84
CA VAL A 76 9.40 -31.23 -9.23
C VAL A 76 10.60 -31.75 -10.02
N ASN A 77 11.50 -32.47 -9.35
CA ASN A 77 12.66 -33.09 -9.99
C ASN A 77 12.56 -34.62 -9.96
N LEU A 78 12.78 -35.24 -11.12
CA LEU A 78 12.88 -36.69 -11.29
C LEU A 78 14.34 -37.07 -11.55
N TYR A 79 14.95 -37.84 -10.65
CA TYR A 79 16.32 -38.33 -10.75
C TYR A 79 16.36 -39.75 -11.29
N MET A 80 17.06 -39.93 -12.41
CA MET A 80 17.03 -41.17 -13.21
C MET A 80 18.00 -42.25 -12.71
N LYS A 81 19.12 -41.84 -12.11
CA LYS A 81 20.24 -42.72 -11.74
C LYS A 81 20.48 -42.68 -10.23
N ASN A 82 20.89 -43.81 -9.68
CA ASN A 82 21.45 -43.93 -8.34
C ASN A 82 22.98 -44.09 -8.44
N ASP A 83 23.69 -43.84 -7.34
CA ASP A 83 25.12 -44.19 -7.26
C ASP A 83 25.28 -45.71 -7.33
N ASN A 84 26.14 -46.17 -8.24
CA ASN A 84 26.38 -47.59 -8.49
C ASN A 84 27.06 -48.33 -7.31
N ASN A 85 27.43 -47.65 -6.23
CA ASN A 85 28.07 -48.25 -5.06
C ASN A 85 27.12 -48.48 -3.86
N LEU A 86 25.85 -48.09 -3.96
CA LEU A 86 24.88 -48.15 -2.85
C LEU A 86 23.65 -48.97 -3.24
N LEU A 87 22.95 -49.52 -2.25
CA LEU A 87 21.68 -50.23 -2.46
C LEU A 87 20.52 -49.26 -2.19
N CYS A 88 19.82 -48.85 -3.26
CA CYS A 88 18.68 -47.93 -3.18
C CYS A 88 17.33 -48.66 -3.16
N PRO A 89 16.42 -48.34 -2.23
CA PRO A 89 15.01 -48.70 -2.40
C PRO A 89 14.40 -47.91 -3.56
N ILE A 90 13.67 -48.59 -4.44
CA ILE A 90 12.91 -47.96 -5.52
C ILE A 90 11.47 -47.75 -5.03
N ILE A 91 10.99 -46.51 -5.13
CA ILE A 91 9.64 -46.12 -4.65
C ILE A 91 8.71 -45.93 -5.83
N GLY A 92 7.48 -46.43 -5.69
CA GLY A 92 6.43 -46.36 -6.71
C GLY A 92 5.05 -46.13 -6.12
N ILE A 93 4.04 -46.04 -6.99
CA ILE A 93 2.62 -46.03 -6.64
C ILE A 93 1.94 -47.10 -7.50
N ASP A 94 1.20 -48.00 -6.86
CA ASP A 94 0.46 -49.04 -7.58
C ASP A 94 -0.83 -48.51 -8.23
N SER A 95 -1.52 -49.35 -9.02
CA SER A 95 -2.76 -48.97 -9.71
C SER A 95 -3.94 -48.65 -8.79
N GLU A 96 -3.85 -49.01 -7.50
CA GLU A 96 -4.87 -48.68 -6.49
C GLU A 96 -4.51 -47.40 -5.71
N GLY A 97 -3.38 -46.77 -6.00
CA GLY A 97 -2.93 -45.52 -5.38
C GLY A 97 -2.20 -45.70 -4.05
N TYR A 98 -1.62 -46.88 -3.79
CA TYR A 98 -0.81 -47.13 -2.60
C TYR A 98 0.68 -47.01 -2.90
N TRP A 99 1.45 -46.49 -1.94
CA TRP A 99 2.90 -46.46 -2.05
C TRP A 99 3.46 -47.87 -2.08
N THR A 100 4.39 -48.10 -3.01
CA THR A 100 5.14 -49.34 -3.14
C THR A 100 6.63 -49.09 -2.99
N VAL A 101 7.33 -50.13 -2.56
CA VAL A 101 8.77 -50.14 -2.40
C VAL A 101 9.34 -51.45 -2.94
N LEU A 102 10.49 -51.35 -3.58
CA LEU A 102 11.26 -52.49 -4.06
C LEU A 102 12.68 -52.42 -3.51
N TYR A 103 13.06 -53.41 -2.70
CA TYR A 103 14.39 -53.50 -2.07
C TYR A 103 15.38 -54.36 -2.87
N ASN A 104 14.88 -55.26 -3.72
CA ASN A 104 15.66 -56.12 -4.61
C ASN A 104 15.03 -56.13 -6.01
N LYS A 105 15.82 -55.91 -7.05
CA LYS A 105 15.32 -55.66 -8.43
C LYS A 105 14.68 -56.87 -9.12
N ASN A 106 14.92 -58.07 -8.61
CA ASN A 106 14.39 -59.32 -9.17
C ASN A 106 13.07 -59.75 -8.49
N GLU A 107 12.46 -58.87 -7.70
CA GLU A 107 11.24 -59.14 -6.94
C GLU A 107 10.10 -58.20 -7.41
N THR A 108 8.89 -58.50 -6.98
CA THR A 108 7.70 -57.67 -7.21
C THR A 108 7.65 -56.55 -6.16
N PRO A 109 7.32 -55.29 -6.53
CA PRO A 109 7.17 -54.21 -5.55
C PRO A 109 6.09 -54.51 -4.51
N GLU A 110 6.41 -54.26 -3.23
CA GLU A 110 5.48 -54.46 -2.10
C GLU A 110 4.87 -53.14 -1.62
N ARG A 111 3.69 -53.20 -0.99
CA ARG A 111 3.06 -52.01 -0.40
C ARG A 111 3.77 -51.58 0.90
N LEU A 112 4.07 -50.29 1.02
CA LEU A 112 4.47 -49.71 2.30
C LEU A 112 3.33 -49.80 3.30
N THR A 113 3.64 -50.19 4.54
CA THR A 113 2.65 -50.30 5.62
C THR A 113 3.03 -49.48 6.85
N VAL A 114 2.01 -48.96 7.54
CA VAL A 114 2.12 -48.35 8.87
C VAL A 114 1.16 -49.09 9.79
N ASN A 115 1.66 -49.68 10.87
CA ASN A 115 0.88 -50.53 11.78
C ASN A 115 0.12 -51.66 11.04
N GLY A 116 0.75 -52.25 10.01
CA GLY A 116 0.18 -53.33 9.20
C GLY A 116 -0.88 -52.89 8.19
N GLN A 117 -1.12 -51.59 8.01
CA GLN A 117 -2.06 -51.06 7.02
C GLN A 117 -1.32 -50.38 5.85
N PRO A 118 -1.69 -50.66 4.59
CA PRO A 118 -1.11 -50.00 3.43
C PRO A 118 -1.24 -48.47 3.44
N VAL A 119 -0.22 -47.78 2.96
CA VAL A 119 -0.17 -46.31 2.94
C VAL A 119 -0.63 -45.77 1.58
N LYS A 120 -1.68 -44.95 1.56
CA LYS A 120 -2.16 -44.27 0.34
C LYS A 120 -1.26 -43.09 -0.05
N ALA A 121 -1.09 -42.89 -1.34
CA ALA A 121 -0.37 -41.73 -1.88
C ALA A 121 -1.21 -40.43 -1.85
N ASN A 122 -2.51 -40.54 -2.12
CA ASN A 122 -3.42 -39.40 -2.31
C ASN A 122 -4.66 -39.45 -1.38
N GLY A 123 -5.41 -38.35 -1.31
CA GLY A 123 -6.65 -38.20 -0.52
C GLY A 123 -6.42 -37.81 0.96
N GLU A 124 -7.50 -37.66 1.74
CA GLU A 124 -7.45 -37.18 3.14
C GLU A 124 -6.57 -38.04 4.07
N SER A 125 -6.35 -39.31 3.72
CA SER A 125 -5.47 -40.24 4.45
C SER A 125 -4.09 -40.43 3.82
N GLY A 126 -3.77 -39.68 2.76
CA GLY A 126 -2.50 -39.80 2.04
C GLY A 126 -1.31 -39.32 2.87
N LYS A 127 -0.23 -40.11 2.89
CA LYS A 127 1.02 -39.76 3.57
C LYS A 127 2.19 -39.96 2.63
N THR A 128 3.05 -38.96 2.48
CA THR A 128 4.27 -39.06 1.66
C THR A 128 5.41 -39.60 2.51
N PRO A 129 6.01 -40.74 2.15
CA PRO A 129 7.14 -41.29 2.90
C PRO A 129 8.37 -40.38 2.77
N THR A 130 9.18 -40.32 3.82
CA THR A 130 10.47 -39.61 3.84
C THR A 130 11.55 -40.59 4.27
N PHE A 131 12.56 -40.79 3.45
CA PHE A 131 13.64 -41.72 3.67
C PHE A 131 14.86 -41.04 4.28
N ASN A 132 15.57 -41.77 5.13
CA ASN A 132 16.83 -41.37 5.72
C ASN A 132 17.74 -42.60 5.89
N VAL A 133 19.03 -42.38 6.12
CA VAL A 133 19.99 -43.41 6.51
C VAL A 133 20.50 -43.08 7.92
N ASP A 134 20.52 -44.08 8.81
CA ASP A 134 21.03 -43.90 10.17
C ASP A 134 22.57 -43.83 10.22
N SER A 135 23.13 -43.56 11.41
CA SER A 135 24.58 -43.50 11.61
C SER A 135 25.30 -44.83 11.40
N GLU A 136 24.57 -45.95 11.39
CA GLU A 136 25.10 -47.30 11.17
C GLU A 136 25.01 -47.73 9.69
N GLY A 137 24.42 -46.89 8.82
CA GLY A 137 24.29 -47.16 7.39
C GLY A 137 23.02 -47.92 6.99
N TYR A 138 21.97 -47.92 7.81
CA TYR A 138 20.70 -48.60 7.53
C TYR A 138 19.58 -47.64 7.12
N TRP A 139 18.75 -48.08 6.20
CA TRP A 139 17.61 -47.31 5.73
C TRP A 139 16.49 -47.20 6.77
N GLN A 140 15.92 -46.00 6.86
CA GLN A 140 14.78 -45.65 7.68
C GLN A 140 13.73 -44.90 6.86
N VAL A 141 12.45 -45.05 7.23
CA VAL A 141 11.33 -44.35 6.61
C VAL A 141 10.45 -43.67 7.66
N SER A 142 10.00 -42.47 7.34
CA SER A 142 9.09 -41.65 8.12
C SER A 142 7.79 -41.43 7.34
N TYR A 143 6.66 -41.31 8.06
CA TYR A 143 5.35 -40.98 7.48
C TYR A 143 4.71 -39.73 8.11
N ASP A 144 5.48 -38.95 8.87
CA ASP A 144 5.01 -37.78 9.61
C ASP A 144 5.88 -36.53 9.37
N GLY A 145 6.50 -36.47 8.18
CA GLY A 145 7.34 -35.35 7.76
C GLY A 145 8.73 -35.34 8.37
N GLY A 146 9.27 -36.52 8.70
CA GLY A 146 10.63 -36.70 9.22
C GLY A 146 10.75 -36.58 10.73
N LYS A 147 9.63 -36.66 11.47
CA LYS A 147 9.65 -36.50 12.94
C LYS A 147 9.95 -37.83 13.62
N ASN A 148 9.40 -38.93 13.11
CA ASN A 148 9.66 -40.27 13.62
C ASN A 148 10.03 -41.22 12.48
N TYR A 149 11.12 -41.96 12.68
CA TYR A 149 11.66 -42.89 11.70
C TYR A 149 11.51 -44.33 12.19
N SER A 150 11.11 -45.21 11.26
CA SER A 150 11.07 -46.66 11.44
C SER A 150 12.10 -47.31 10.53
N TYR A 151 12.79 -48.34 11.01
CA TYR A 151 13.71 -49.12 10.18
C TYR A 151 12.98 -49.86 9.08
N ILE A 152 13.66 -49.98 7.96
CA ILE A 152 13.27 -50.84 6.86
C ILE A 152 13.89 -52.23 7.07
N TYR A 153 13.09 -53.28 6.93
CA TYR A 153 13.49 -54.67 7.11
C TYR A 153 13.36 -55.45 5.79
N LYS A 154 14.24 -56.44 5.58
CA LYS A 154 14.09 -57.38 4.45
C LYS A 154 12.85 -58.25 4.67
N GLU A 155 12.11 -58.53 3.60
CA GLU A 155 10.84 -59.26 3.66
C GLU A 155 10.98 -60.58 4.43
N GLY A 156 10.04 -60.84 5.36
CA GLY A 156 10.00 -62.07 6.15
C GLY A 156 11.11 -62.21 7.21
N THR A 157 11.93 -61.17 7.44
CA THR A 157 13.05 -61.20 8.40
C THR A 157 13.03 -60.00 9.36
N ASN A 158 13.90 -60.04 10.37
CA ASN A 158 14.19 -58.90 11.24
C ASN A 158 15.51 -58.19 10.85
N ASP A 159 16.04 -58.45 9.65
CA ASP A 159 17.30 -57.88 9.18
C ASP A 159 17.06 -56.49 8.59
N LYS A 160 17.76 -55.47 9.12
CA LYS A 160 17.73 -54.11 8.60
C LYS A 160 18.28 -54.05 7.17
N VAL A 161 17.69 -53.22 6.32
CA VAL A 161 18.19 -52.99 4.95
C VAL A 161 19.39 -52.03 4.99
N SER A 162 20.57 -52.52 4.60
CA SER A 162 21.80 -51.73 4.52
C SER A 162 21.79 -50.82 3.29
N ALA A 163 22.17 -49.55 3.46
CA ALA A 163 22.37 -48.60 2.37
C ALA A 163 23.72 -48.80 1.66
N THR A 164 24.70 -49.36 2.37
CA THR A 164 26.02 -49.69 1.82
C THR A 164 26.05 -51.18 1.53
N GLY A 165 26.01 -51.57 0.25
CA GLY A 165 26.03 -52.97 -0.14
C GLY A 165 27.28 -53.71 0.37
N ASP A 166 27.26 -55.05 0.33
CA ASP A 166 28.39 -55.94 0.64
C ASP A 166 29.45 -55.98 -0.48
N GLY A 167 29.46 -54.98 -1.36
CA GLY A 167 30.28 -54.95 -2.59
C GLY A 167 29.59 -55.55 -3.82
N SER A 168 28.34 -56.01 -3.72
CA SER A 168 27.55 -56.56 -4.85
C SER A 168 26.62 -55.54 -5.54
N ALA A 169 26.96 -54.26 -5.50
CA ALA A 169 26.12 -53.24 -6.12
C ALA A 169 26.05 -53.45 -7.66
N PRO A 170 24.84 -53.51 -8.25
CA PRO A 170 24.68 -53.77 -9.67
C PRO A 170 25.30 -52.66 -10.54
N THR A 171 25.91 -53.03 -11.67
CA THR A 171 26.61 -52.12 -12.61
C THR A 171 25.75 -50.98 -13.16
N GLU A 172 24.42 -51.04 -13.04
CA GLU A 172 23.52 -49.92 -13.26
C GLU A 172 22.39 -49.94 -12.20
N ASP A 173 22.35 -48.92 -11.34
CA ASP A 173 21.22 -48.68 -10.43
C ASP A 173 20.34 -47.53 -10.90
N LYS A 174 19.17 -47.86 -11.47
CA LYS A 174 18.21 -46.90 -12.05
C LYS A 174 16.90 -47.00 -11.30
N ASN A 175 16.36 -45.85 -10.88
CA ASN A 175 15.02 -45.75 -10.26
C ASN A 175 13.90 -46.08 -11.25
N PHE A 176 14.16 -45.93 -12.55
CA PHE A 176 13.20 -46.12 -13.63
C PHE A 176 13.81 -47.01 -14.72
N LYS A 177 13.01 -47.92 -15.30
CA LYS A 177 13.37 -48.66 -16.52
C LYS A 177 13.53 -47.70 -17.71
N SER A 178 12.63 -46.72 -17.81
CA SER A 178 12.68 -45.68 -18.83
C SER A 178 11.91 -44.43 -18.38
N VAL A 179 12.41 -43.27 -18.80
CA VAL A 179 11.73 -41.98 -18.77
C VAL A 179 11.84 -41.40 -20.17
N THR A 180 10.72 -41.37 -20.92
CA THR A 180 10.69 -40.89 -22.31
C THR A 180 9.58 -39.89 -22.54
N VAL A 181 9.77 -39.02 -23.53
CA VAL A 181 8.71 -38.12 -24.03
C VAL A 181 8.20 -38.67 -25.35
N GLU A 182 6.95 -39.12 -25.37
CA GLU A 182 6.31 -39.74 -26.53
C GLU A 182 4.91 -39.17 -26.72
N ASN A 183 4.55 -38.75 -27.94
CA ASN A 183 3.20 -38.26 -28.28
C ASN A 183 2.64 -37.19 -27.32
N ASN A 184 3.46 -36.21 -26.93
CA ASN A 184 3.11 -35.18 -25.93
C ASN A 184 2.73 -35.76 -24.56
N GLU A 185 3.27 -36.91 -24.18
CA GLU A 185 3.17 -37.45 -22.82
C GLU A 185 4.58 -37.71 -22.27
N LEU A 186 4.76 -37.47 -20.97
CA LEU A 186 5.86 -38.05 -20.22
C LEU A 186 5.46 -39.48 -19.86
N VAL A 187 6.26 -40.46 -20.29
CA VAL A 187 6.06 -41.89 -20.03
C VAL A 187 7.12 -42.35 -19.03
N LEU A 188 6.66 -42.73 -17.83
CA LEU A 188 7.51 -43.22 -16.74
C LEU A 188 7.25 -44.71 -16.54
N VAL A 189 8.31 -45.51 -16.60
CA VAL A 189 8.26 -46.94 -16.28
C VAL A 189 9.17 -47.19 -15.08
N LEU A 190 8.59 -47.60 -13.95
CA LEU A 190 9.33 -47.92 -12.73
C LEU A 190 10.22 -49.15 -12.90
N ALA A 191 11.28 -49.24 -12.11
CA ALA A 191 12.13 -50.43 -12.03
C ALA A 191 11.46 -51.57 -11.22
N GLY A 192 11.70 -52.84 -11.60
CA GLY A 192 11.06 -54.05 -11.03
C GLY A 192 10.23 -54.87 -12.04
N GLU A 193 9.99 -56.16 -11.78
CA GLU A 193 9.07 -56.98 -12.60
C GLU A 193 7.62 -56.48 -12.48
N ASP A 194 6.86 -56.50 -13.57
CA ASP A 194 5.45 -56.03 -13.66
C ASP A 194 5.15 -54.59 -13.19
N ALA A 195 6.17 -53.74 -13.12
CA ALA A 195 6.04 -52.36 -12.64
C ALA A 195 5.09 -51.50 -13.51
N PRO A 196 4.24 -50.64 -12.91
CA PRO A 196 3.25 -49.85 -13.65
C PRO A 196 3.90 -48.78 -14.53
N THR A 197 3.21 -48.43 -15.61
CA THR A 197 3.56 -47.30 -16.49
C THR A 197 2.68 -46.10 -16.16
N ILE A 198 3.30 -44.97 -15.82
CA ILE A 198 2.60 -43.70 -15.58
C ILE A 198 2.73 -42.83 -16.83
N ARG A 199 1.60 -42.30 -17.30
CA ARG A 199 1.52 -41.41 -18.49
C ARG A 199 0.94 -40.07 -18.08
N ILE A 200 1.71 -39.01 -18.26
CA ILE A 200 1.30 -37.65 -17.89
C ILE A 200 1.30 -36.77 -19.14
N PRO A 201 0.17 -36.14 -19.50
CA PRO A 201 0.12 -35.24 -20.65
C PRO A 201 1.07 -34.05 -20.50
N ILE A 202 1.64 -33.61 -21.62
CA ILE A 202 2.47 -32.41 -21.76
C ILE A 202 1.67 -31.40 -22.58
N VAL A 203 1.31 -30.28 -21.96
CA VAL A 203 0.47 -29.21 -22.53
C VAL A 203 1.21 -27.88 -22.38
N ARG A 204 2.10 -27.56 -23.31
CA ARG A 204 2.96 -26.36 -23.24
C ARG A 204 2.23 -25.06 -23.54
N ASP A 205 1.22 -25.12 -24.40
CA ASP A 205 0.53 -23.93 -24.90
C ASP A 205 -0.56 -23.41 -23.95
N PHE A 206 -0.78 -24.06 -22.80
CA PHE A 206 -1.80 -23.69 -21.82
C PHE A 206 -1.13 -23.23 -20.53
N GLU A 207 -1.25 -21.94 -20.20
CA GLU A 207 -0.69 -21.35 -18.99
C GLU A 207 -1.60 -20.25 -18.41
N CYS A 208 -1.73 -20.22 -17.08
CA CYS A 208 -2.41 -19.19 -16.31
C CYS A 208 -1.72 -19.08 -14.95
N SER A 209 -0.91 -18.04 -14.74
CA SER A 209 -0.08 -17.90 -13.53
C SER A 209 0.12 -16.44 -13.14
N PHE A 210 0.31 -16.20 -11.84
CA PHE A 210 0.76 -14.91 -11.31
C PHE A 210 2.28 -14.78 -11.43
N ALA A 211 2.80 -13.55 -11.36
CA ALA A 211 4.24 -13.33 -11.28
C ALA A 211 4.82 -13.94 -9.99
N ALA A 212 6.07 -14.42 -10.07
CA ALA A 212 6.69 -15.15 -8.96
C ALA A 212 6.84 -14.29 -7.69
N GLU A 213 7.03 -12.98 -7.82
CA GLU A 213 7.06 -12.03 -6.71
C GLU A 213 5.74 -11.95 -5.94
N ASP A 214 4.60 -12.03 -6.64
CA ASP A 214 3.28 -11.91 -6.04
C ASP A 214 2.91 -13.12 -5.17
N LEU A 215 3.53 -14.27 -5.44
CA LEU A 215 3.30 -15.52 -4.73
C LEU A 215 4.11 -15.64 -3.42
N LYS A 216 5.09 -14.76 -3.19
CA LYS A 216 6.00 -14.85 -2.02
C LYS A 216 5.35 -14.40 -0.71
N GLN A 217 4.28 -13.60 -0.78
CA GLN A 217 3.65 -12.99 0.38
C GLN A 217 2.16 -12.78 0.19
N VAL A 218 1.46 -12.54 1.30
CA VAL A 218 0.08 -12.07 1.28
C VAL A 218 0.06 -10.65 0.74
N GLN A 219 -0.83 -10.38 -0.21
CA GLN A 219 -1.01 -9.08 -0.83
C GLN A 219 -1.86 -8.18 0.08
N GLU A 220 -1.23 -7.16 0.66
CA GLU A 220 -1.91 -6.24 1.56
C GLU A 220 -2.58 -5.09 0.80
N PHE A 221 -3.79 -4.72 1.18
CA PHE A 221 -4.56 -3.63 0.60
C PHE A 221 -5.09 -2.72 1.71
N SER A 222 -5.10 -1.42 1.48
CA SER A 222 -5.91 -0.46 2.23
C SER A 222 -7.39 -0.68 1.90
N ALA A 223 -8.29 -0.28 2.79
CA ALA A 223 -9.73 -0.37 2.51
C ALA A 223 -10.10 0.37 1.22
N GLY A 224 -10.81 -0.31 0.31
CA GLY A 224 -11.19 0.20 -1.01
C GLY A 224 -10.05 0.32 -2.04
N GLU A 225 -8.81 -0.05 -1.70
CA GLU A 225 -7.67 0.04 -2.62
C GLU A 225 -7.83 -0.88 -3.84
N VAL A 226 -7.31 -0.43 -4.98
CA VAL A 226 -7.25 -1.19 -6.23
C VAL A 226 -5.79 -1.47 -6.56
N LYS A 227 -5.47 -2.74 -6.83
CA LYS A 227 -4.15 -3.15 -7.33
C LYS A 227 -4.29 -3.94 -8.62
N GLU A 228 -3.28 -3.83 -9.47
CA GLU A 228 -3.17 -4.53 -10.74
C GLU A 228 -2.10 -5.62 -10.63
N PHE A 229 -2.43 -6.84 -11.03
CA PHE A 229 -1.49 -7.96 -11.10
C PHE A 229 -1.34 -8.39 -12.56
N THR A 230 -0.11 -8.36 -13.07
CA THR A 230 0.16 -8.87 -14.42
C THR A 230 0.22 -10.39 -14.36
N MET A 231 -0.61 -11.04 -15.16
CA MET A 231 -0.65 -12.51 -15.24
C MET A 231 -0.05 -13.00 -16.57
N THR A 232 0.49 -14.21 -16.55
CA THR A 232 0.79 -14.95 -17.77
C THR A 232 -0.43 -15.77 -18.15
N VAL A 233 -1.05 -15.48 -19.29
CA VAL A 233 -2.23 -16.19 -19.80
C VAL A 233 -1.99 -16.61 -21.25
N ARG A 234 -1.93 -17.91 -21.53
CA ARG A 234 -1.69 -18.49 -22.87
C ARG A 234 -2.57 -19.72 -23.09
N GLY A 235 -3.17 -19.85 -24.27
CA GLY A 235 -4.00 -21.00 -24.66
C GLY A 235 -5.23 -21.28 -23.78
N VAL A 236 -5.68 -20.27 -23.03
CA VAL A 236 -6.87 -20.33 -22.18
C VAL A 236 -8.12 -20.04 -23.03
N GLU A 237 -9.11 -20.93 -22.97
CA GLU A 237 -10.39 -20.75 -23.65
C GLU A 237 -11.40 -20.02 -22.75
N ASN A 238 -11.45 -20.39 -21.46
CA ASN A 238 -12.36 -19.79 -20.49
C ASN A 238 -11.67 -19.54 -19.15
N THR A 239 -12.11 -18.51 -18.44
CA THR A 239 -11.67 -18.22 -17.08
C THR A 239 -12.86 -18.03 -16.13
N MET A 240 -12.74 -18.55 -14.92
CA MET A 240 -13.62 -18.26 -13.80
C MET A 240 -12.79 -17.66 -12.67
N ILE A 241 -13.20 -16.48 -12.20
CA ILE A 241 -12.52 -15.77 -11.11
C ILE A 241 -13.36 -15.91 -9.85
N THR A 242 -12.71 -16.28 -8.75
CA THR A 242 -13.31 -16.31 -7.41
C THR A 242 -12.54 -15.33 -6.53
N ALA A 243 -13.27 -14.57 -5.71
CA ALA A 243 -12.71 -13.63 -4.74
C ALA A 243 -13.40 -13.80 -3.38
N PRO A 244 -12.74 -13.44 -2.27
CA PRO A 244 -13.36 -13.47 -0.95
C PRO A 244 -14.56 -12.51 -0.87
N GLU A 245 -15.44 -12.72 0.11
CA GLU A 245 -16.59 -11.85 0.34
C GLU A 245 -16.15 -10.38 0.49
N GLY A 246 -16.82 -9.47 -0.22
CA GLY A 246 -16.51 -8.04 -0.23
C GLY A 246 -15.37 -7.60 -1.17
N TRP A 247 -14.54 -8.53 -1.65
CA TRP A 247 -13.53 -8.25 -2.67
C TRP A 247 -14.11 -8.38 -4.09
N SER A 248 -13.48 -7.73 -5.05
CA SER A 248 -13.76 -7.99 -6.47
C SER A 248 -12.47 -8.17 -7.26
N ALA A 249 -12.49 -9.07 -8.24
CA ALA A 249 -11.38 -9.30 -9.16
C ALA A 249 -11.90 -9.52 -10.57
N LYS A 250 -11.25 -8.89 -11.56
CA LYS A 250 -11.61 -8.99 -12.99
C LYS A 250 -10.41 -8.73 -13.87
N PHE A 251 -10.33 -9.39 -15.02
CA PHE A 251 -9.37 -8.98 -16.05
C PHE A 251 -9.71 -7.59 -16.58
N SER A 252 -8.67 -6.79 -16.86
CA SER A 252 -8.81 -5.45 -17.40
C SER A 252 -9.48 -5.47 -18.78
N LYS A 253 -10.22 -4.40 -19.08
CA LYS A 253 -10.81 -4.15 -20.40
C LYS A 253 -10.05 -3.07 -21.17
N GLU A 254 -8.98 -2.53 -20.59
CA GLU A 254 -8.14 -1.53 -21.23
C GLU A 254 -7.29 -2.17 -22.33
N ALA A 255 -7.19 -1.50 -23.48
CA ALA A 255 -6.40 -1.98 -24.61
C ALA A 255 -4.92 -2.09 -24.23
N GLY A 256 -4.32 -3.26 -24.45
CA GLY A 256 -2.92 -3.56 -24.09
C GLY A 256 -2.72 -4.05 -22.65
N LYS A 257 -3.80 -4.28 -21.88
CA LYS A 257 -3.77 -4.83 -20.51
C LYS A 257 -4.65 -6.07 -20.35
N GLU A 258 -4.89 -6.83 -21.41
CA GLU A 258 -5.84 -7.94 -21.43
C GLU A 258 -5.50 -9.06 -20.42
N ASN A 259 -4.21 -9.20 -20.07
CA ASN A 259 -3.71 -10.18 -19.08
C ASN A 259 -3.48 -9.58 -17.69
N VAL A 260 -4.04 -8.39 -17.40
CA VAL A 260 -3.92 -7.75 -16.09
C VAL A 260 -5.16 -8.02 -15.26
N LEU A 261 -4.99 -8.68 -14.11
CA LEU A 261 -6.05 -8.88 -13.12
C LEU A 261 -6.14 -7.67 -12.21
N VAL A 262 -7.27 -6.97 -12.24
CA VAL A 262 -7.58 -5.83 -11.36
C VAL A 262 -8.32 -6.34 -10.14
N VAL A 263 -7.73 -6.16 -8.97
CA VAL A 263 -8.29 -6.58 -7.67
C VAL A 263 -8.65 -5.34 -6.86
N THR A 264 -9.87 -5.30 -6.33
CA THR A 264 -10.37 -4.22 -5.47
C THR A 264 -10.71 -4.77 -4.10
N ALA A 265 -10.14 -4.17 -3.06
CA ALA A 265 -10.45 -4.47 -1.67
C ALA A 265 -11.84 -3.96 -1.25
N PRO A 266 -12.49 -4.58 -0.25
CA PRO A 266 -13.73 -4.05 0.31
C PRO A 266 -13.52 -2.65 0.90
N ALA A 267 -14.55 -1.81 0.84
CA ALA A 267 -14.51 -0.43 1.28
C ALA A 267 -14.41 -0.24 2.81
N SER A 268 -14.55 -1.31 3.60
CA SER A 268 -14.31 -1.29 5.05
C SER A 268 -13.48 -2.49 5.48
N SER A 269 -12.70 -2.32 6.54
CA SER A 269 -11.94 -3.40 7.18
C SER A 269 -12.79 -4.25 8.14
N ALA A 270 -14.08 -3.91 8.31
CA ALA A 270 -14.97 -4.63 9.20
C ALA A 270 -15.22 -6.04 8.66
N LYS A 271 -14.62 -7.05 9.31
CA LYS A 271 -14.86 -8.46 9.02
C LYS A 271 -16.37 -8.75 9.10
N MET A 272 -17.01 -9.00 7.97
CA MET A 272 -18.30 -9.70 7.97
C MET A 272 -18.02 -11.16 8.29
N MET A 273 -18.13 -11.53 9.56
CA MET A 273 -18.02 -12.91 9.99
C MET A 273 -19.34 -13.62 9.67
N THR A 274 -19.38 -14.43 8.62
CA THR A 274 -20.48 -15.39 8.37
C THR A 274 -20.01 -16.83 8.60
N ARG A 275 -20.95 -17.69 9.00
CA ARG A 275 -20.69 -19.07 9.46
C ARG A 275 -20.36 -20.00 8.30
N ALA A 276 -19.16 -20.59 8.37
CA ALA A 276 -18.75 -21.94 7.93
C ALA A 276 -19.13 -22.42 6.50
N THR A 277 -18.15 -22.40 5.60
CA THR A 277 -17.84 -23.44 4.57
C THR A 277 -16.51 -23.05 3.93
N ALA A 278 -15.46 -23.89 4.02
CA ALA A 278 -14.07 -23.69 3.53
C ALA A 278 -13.48 -22.26 3.65
N ASP A 279 -12.46 -22.06 4.48
CA ASP A 279 -11.79 -20.75 4.68
C ASP A 279 -11.10 -20.25 3.39
N ASN A 280 -11.87 -19.58 2.51
CA ASN A 280 -11.41 -18.83 1.35
C ASN A 280 -11.39 -17.32 1.63
N SER A 281 -11.38 -16.93 2.92
CA SER A 281 -11.52 -15.54 3.37
C SER A 281 -10.40 -14.61 2.90
N THR A 282 -9.36 -15.16 2.27
CA THR A 282 -8.17 -14.44 1.80
C THR A 282 -7.78 -14.77 0.37
N ASP A 283 -8.46 -15.66 -0.36
CA ASP A 283 -7.95 -16.17 -1.63
C ASP A 283 -8.61 -15.54 -2.87
N ILE A 284 -7.81 -14.95 -3.75
CA ILE A 284 -8.23 -14.67 -5.13
C ILE A 284 -7.74 -15.83 -6.01
N ALA A 285 -8.66 -16.48 -6.72
CA ALA A 285 -8.35 -17.61 -7.58
C ALA A 285 -8.86 -17.39 -9.02
N VAL A 286 -8.04 -17.76 -10.00
CA VAL A 286 -8.39 -17.79 -11.42
C VAL A 286 -8.32 -19.24 -11.90
N LEU A 287 -9.48 -19.84 -12.14
CA LEU A 287 -9.60 -21.13 -12.80
C LEU A 287 -9.61 -20.90 -14.32
N ALA A 288 -8.57 -21.33 -15.00
CA ALA A 288 -8.46 -21.33 -16.46
C ALA A 288 -8.77 -22.72 -17.00
N THR A 289 -9.51 -22.82 -18.11
CA THR A 289 -9.80 -24.08 -18.80
C THR A 289 -9.49 -24.01 -20.29
N SER A 290 -9.08 -25.14 -20.85
CA SER A 290 -8.82 -25.34 -22.28
C SER A 290 -9.12 -26.81 -22.64
N GLY A 291 -10.22 -27.04 -23.35
CA GLY A 291 -10.75 -28.39 -23.60
C GLY A 291 -10.99 -29.18 -22.31
N LYS A 292 -10.27 -30.30 -22.14
CA LYS A 292 -10.34 -31.17 -20.94
C LYS A 292 -9.38 -30.76 -19.82
N TYR A 293 -8.53 -29.76 -20.03
CA TYR A 293 -7.50 -29.33 -19.10
C TYR A 293 -7.96 -28.12 -18.29
N ALA A 294 -7.53 -28.06 -17.03
CA ALA A 294 -7.81 -26.95 -16.12
C ALA A 294 -6.56 -26.59 -15.30
N MET A 295 -6.39 -25.30 -14.98
CA MET A 295 -5.35 -24.77 -14.09
C MET A 295 -5.97 -23.77 -13.13
N ILE A 296 -5.42 -23.69 -11.92
CA ILE A 296 -5.84 -22.70 -10.93
C ILE A 296 -4.63 -21.87 -10.53
N ALA A 297 -4.68 -20.57 -10.82
CA ALA A 297 -3.75 -19.58 -10.28
C ALA A 297 -4.34 -18.95 -9.03
N LYS A 298 -3.52 -18.73 -7.99
CA LYS A 298 -4.00 -18.27 -6.68
C LYS A 298 -3.04 -17.28 -6.03
N ILE A 299 -3.58 -16.20 -5.45
CA ILE A 299 -2.88 -15.28 -4.54
C ILE A 299 -3.69 -15.11 -3.25
N GLN A 300 -3.01 -14.73 -2.18
CA GLN A 300 -3.65 -14.38 -0.91
C GLN A 300 -3.71 -12.86 -0.76
N VAL A 301 -4.82 -12.35 -0.26
CA VAL A 301 -5.10 -10.94 -0.06
C VAL A 301 -5.54 -10.66 1.38
N LYS A 302 -5.26 -9.46 1.87
CA LYS A 302 -5.64 -9.00 3.21
C LYS A 302 -5.88 -7.50 3.21
N VAL A 303 -6.95 -7.06 3.88
CA VAL A 303 -7.13 -5.63 4.18
C VAL A 303 -6.32 -5.27 5.42
N ILE A 304 -5.52 -4.21 5.35
CA ILE A 304 -4.82 -3.61 6.48
C ILE A 304 -5.59 -2.37 6.95
N ASP A 305 -5.70 -2.20 8.27
CA ASP A 305 -6.41 -1.07 8.90
C ASP A 305 -5.68 0.26 8.75
N THR A 306 -4.45 0.26 8.24
CA THR A 306 -3.61 1.44 8.06
C THR A 306 -3.24 1.54 6.58
N PRO A 307 -3.59 2.63 5.87
CA PRO A 307 -3.13 2.85 4.50
C PRO A 307 -1.61 2.68 4.44
N GLN A 308 -1.09 2.03 3.40
CA GLN A 308 0.36 1.96 3.22
C GLN A 308 0.92 3.38 3.21
N SER A 309 1.80 3.69 4.17
CA SER A 309 2.41 5.01 4.28
C SER A 309 3.12 5.35 2.97
N LYS A 310 2.70 6.44 2.34
CA LYS A 310 3.33 6.95 1.13
C LYS A 310 4.54 7.79 1.53
N ASP A 311 5.73 7.38 1.10
CA ASP A 311 6.97 8.13 1.26
C ASP A 311 7.13 9.14 0.11
N PHE A 312 6.74 10.39 0.34
CA PHE A 312 6.83 11.46 -0.65
C PHE A 312 8.27 11.84 -1.01
N TYR A 313 9.25 11.60 -0.12
CA TYR A 313 10.67 11.88 -0.44
C TYR A 313 11.18 10.88 -1.47
N THR A 314 10.87 9.60 -1.29
CA THR A 314 11.22 8.54 -2.25
C THR A 314 10.48 8.73 -3.56
N GLU A 315 9.18 9.06 -3.54
CA GLU A 315 8.39 9.37 -4.74
C GLU A 315 9.01 10.52 -5.53
N TYR A 316 9.27 11.67 -4.88
CA TYR A 316 9.82 12.84 -5.55
C TYR A 316 11.18 12.56 -6.19
N ASN A 317 12.06 11.83 -5.50
CA ASN A 317 13.37 11.49 -6.03
C ASN A 317 13.31 10.47 -7.18
N THR A 318 12.35 9.56 -7.15
CA THR A 318 12.15 8.54 -8.19
C THR A 318 11.51 9.14 -9.44
N ASN A 319 10.44 9.92 -9.28
CA ASN A 319 9.67 10.49 -10.38
C ASN A 319 10.30 11.78 -10.93
N GLY A 320 11.20 12.41 -10.19
CA GLY A 320 11.80 13.69 -10.53
C GLY A 320 10.83 14.88 -10.44
N ASN A 321 9.61 14.66 -9.96
CA ASN A 321 8.62 15.70 -9.70
C ASN A 321 7.57 15.25 -8.67
N ILE A 322 6.85 16.21 -8.11
CA ILE A 322 5.63 16.02 -7.31
C ILE A 322 4.67 17.17 -7.60
N THR A 323 3.37 16.89 -7.68
CA THR A 323 2.34 17.92 -7.84
C THR A 323 1.64 18.13 -6.50
N ILE A 324 1.53 19.39 -6.08
CA ILE A 324 0.85 19.80 -4.84
C ILE A 324 -0.10 20.94 -5.20
N GLY A 325 -1.38 20.73 -4.96
CA GLY A 325 -2.44 21.60 -5.46
C GLY A 325 -2.39 21.77 -6.98
N ASN A 326 -2.28 23.01 -7.43
CA ASN A 326 -2.15 23.38 -8.85
C ASN A 326 -0.69 23.59 -9.30
N VAL A 327 0.29 23.25 -8.45
CA VAL A 327 1.70 23.52 -8.73
C VAL A 327 2.47 22.21 -8.91
N SER A 328 3.13 22.06 -10.06
CA SER A 328 4.08 20.98 -10.30
C SER A 328 5.48 21.41 -9.85
N ILE A 329 6.05 20.66 -8.90
CA ILE A 329 7.38 20.88 -8.34
C ILE A 329 8.32 19.88 -9.00
N THR A 330 9.20 20.38 -9.87
CA THR A 330 10.17 19.54 -10.58
C THR A 330 11.51 19.53 -9.84
N LYS A 331 12.25 18.43 -9.90
CA LYS A 331 13.61 18.33 -9.37
C LYS A 331 14.54 19.27 -10.13
N GLY A 332 15.15 20.20 -9.41
CA GLY A 332 16.18 21.10 -9.93
C GLY A 332 17.58 20.47 -9.86
N ALA A 333 18.60 21.28 -10.11
CA ALA A 333 20.00 20.88 -9.91
C ALA A 333 20.36 20.66 -8.42
N ASN A 334 19.63 21.30 -7.51
CA ASN A 334 19.82 21.14 -6.07
C ASN A 334 19.05 19.92 -5.56
N GLU A 335 19.67 19.18 -4.63
CA GLU A 335 19.02 18.05 -3.96
C GLU A 335 17.91 18.51 -3.02
N ALA A 336 16.88 17.66 -2.88
CA ALA A 336 15.87 17.85 -1.85
C ALA A 336 16.47 17.65 -0.46
N ILE A 337 16.10 18.51 0.48
CA ILE A 337 16.60 18.46 1.85
C ILE A 337 15.69 17.52 2.65
N LEU A 338 16.26 16.55 3.33
CA LEU A 338 15.54 15.67 4.28
C LEU A 338 16.00 16.00 5.70
N LEU A 339 15.04 16.28 6.59
CA LEU A 339 15.29 16.47 8.02
C LEU A 339 14.45 15.46 8.81
N ASP A 340 15.09 14.65 9.64
CA ASP A 340 14.44 13.56 10.40
C ASP A 340 13.94 13.97 11.79
N GLY A 341 14.21 15.21 12.21
CA GLY A 341 13.82 15.72 13.53
C GLY A 341 14.54 15.04 14.69
N SER A 342 15.69 14.39 14.46
CA SER A 342 16.49 13.75 15.51
C SER A 342 17.36 14.72 16.32
N ASP A 343 17.66 15.90 15.76
CA ASP A 343 18.54 16.93 16.34
C ASP A 343 17.80 18.27 16.47
N GLU A 344 17.67 18.76 17.70
CA GLU A 344 17.04 20.05 18.03
C GLU A 344 17.63 21.23 17.24
N SER A 345 18.95 21.22 17.01
CA SER A 345 19.63 22.30 16.28
C SER A 345 19.31 22.28 14.78
N ALA A 346 19.11 21.09 14.21
CA ALA A 346 18.71 20.88 12.82
C ALA A 346 17.20 21.13 12.60
N SER A 347 16.39 21.06 13.66
CA SER A 347 14.95 21.34 13.61
C SER A 347 14.58 22.81 13.35
N ASN A 348 15.55 23.74 13.43
CA ASN A 348 15.37 25.13 13.02
C ASN A 348 15.52 25.28 11.49
N ILE A 349 14.38 25.41 10.80
CA ILE A 349 14.37 25.48 9.33
C ILE A 349 14.48 26.91 8.78
N ARG A 350 14.63 27.94 9.63
CA ARG A 350 14.55 29.35 9.21
C ARG A 350 15.54 29.68 8.09
N ASN A 351 16.77 29.20 8.19
CA ASN A 351 17.81 29.47 7.18
C ASN A 351 17.59 28.72 5.86
N LEU A 352 16.73 27.69 5.85
CA LEU A 352 16.36 26.94 4.66
C LEU A 352 15.26 27.63 3.86
N ILE A 353 14.50 28.53 4.49
CA ILE A 353 13.35 29.19 3.85
C ILE A 353 13.54 30.71 3.65
N HIS A 354 14.41 31.33 4.44
CA HIS A 354 14.60 32.78 4.43
C HIS A 354 15.39 33.23 3.20
N GLN A 355 14.81 34.17 2.45
CA GLN A 355 15.40 34.90 1.32
C GLN A 355 16.04 33.98 0.26
N LYS A 356 15.35 32.90 -0.10
CA LYS A 356 15.81 32.00 -1.17
C LYS A 356 15.55 32.62 -2.55
N THR A 357 16.50 32.50 -3.45
CA THR A 357 16.35 32.90 -4.86
C THR A 357 15.89 31.73 -5.71
N GLU A 358 16.39 30.53 -5.41
CA GLU A 358 16.07 29.29 -6.10
C GLU A 358 15.00 28.48 -5.38
N GLN A 359 14.44 27.49 -6.08
CA GLN A 359 13.54 26.51 -5.48
C GLN A 359 14.24 25.74 -4.36
N THR A 360 13.59 25.67 -3.20
CA THR A 360 14.01 24.87 -2.05
C THR A 360 12.90 23.90 -1.67
N VAL A 361 13.19 22.59 -1.71
CA VAL A 361 12.25 21.52 -1.35
C VAL A 361 12.75 20.82 -0.10
N ILE A 362 11.93 20.83 0.95
CA ILE A 362 12.27 20.31 2.28
C ILE A 362 11.25 19.22 2.63
N PHE A 363 11.76 18.02 2.91
CA PHE A 363 11.01 16.91 3.46
C PHE A 363 11.30 16.81 4.96
N LEU A 364 10.25 16.82 5.75
CA LEU A 364 10.30 16.71 7.21
C LEU A 364 9.79 15.33 7.60
N GLU A 365 10.54 14.62 8.42
CA GLU A 365 10.09 13.38 9.06
C GLU A 365 9.85 13.65 10.55
N LYS A 366 8.83 12.98 11.11
CA LYS A 366 8.44 13.20 12.50
C LYS A 366 9.43 12.50 13.42
N GLY A 367 10.40 13.26 13.93
CA GLY A 367 11.40 12.79 14.88
C GLY A 367 11.09 13.11 16.34
N ALA A 368 12.15 13.21 17.13
CA ALA A 368 12.10 13.55 18.56
C ALA A 368 11.77 15.03 18.82
N TYR A 369 12.10 15.91 17.87
CA TYR A 369 11.93 17.36 17.99
C TYR A 369 10.98 17.92 16.92
N ASP A 370 10.06 18.79 17.35
CA ASP A 370 9.26 19.62 16.45
C ASP A 370 10.17 20.59 15.67
N PHE A 371 9.82 20.89 14.43
CA PHE A 371 10.50 21.90 13.63
C PHE A 371 10.06 23.31 14.03
N ASN A 372 10.92 24.31 13.91
CA ASN A 372 10.57 25.69 14.28
C ASN A 372 11.22 26.75 13.37
N THR A 373 10.81 28.00 13.59
CA THR A 373 11.49 29.19 13.08
C THR A 373 11.53 30.26 14.19
N PRO A 374 12.68 30.43 14.88
CA PRO A 374 12.77 31.28 16.08
C PRO A 374 12.83 32.78 15.77
N SER A 375 12.88 33.15 14.48
CA SER A 375 12.95 34.53 14.03
C SER A 375 12.12 34.72 12.76
N ILE A 376 11.86 35.98 12.40
CA ILE A 376 11.12 36.32 11.19
C ILE A 376 11.79 35.68 9.97
N ALA A 377 10.99 34.94 9.19
CA ALA A 377 11.36 34.45 7.88
C ALA A 377 10.80 35.38 6.79
N GLU A 378 11.54 35.56 5.71
CA GLU A 378 11.11 36.33 4.55
C GLU A 378 11.15 35.38 3.37
N ILE A 379 9.99 35.04 2.84
CA ILE A 379 9.83 34.09 1.76
C ILE A 379 9.98 34.85 0.45
N THR A 380 11.04 34.49 -0.27
CA THR A 380 11.30 34.83 -1.67
C THR A 380 11.56 33.53 -2.42
N GLY A 381 11.46 33.54 -3.76
CA GLY A 381 11.67 32.32 -4.55
C GLY A 381 10.59 31.27 -4.30
N THR A 382 10.88 29.99 -4.54
CA THR A 382 9.92 28.90 -4.31
C THR A 382 10.33 28.07 -3.10
N VAL A 383 9.52 28.04 -2.06
CA VAL A 383 9.73 27.22 -0.85
C VAL A 383 8.64 26.16 -0.75
N VAL A 384 9.05 24.89 -0.66
CA VAL A 384 8.17 23.73 -0.57
C VAL A 384 8.52 22.92 0.67
N ILE A 385 7.54 22.66 1.54
CA ILE A 385 7.71 21.93 2.80
C ILE A 385 6.72 20.77 2.84
N ILE A 386 7.22 19.54 2.92
CA ILE A 386 6.44 18.31 2.79
C ILE A 386 6.71 17.41 4.00
N GLY A 387 5.68 16.94 4.68
CA GLY A 387 5.82 15.85 5.65
C GLY A 387 6.04 14.54 4.91
N ARG A 388 7.18 13.87 5.13
CA ARG A 388 7.68 12.74 4.32
C ARG A 388 6.67 11.61 4.14
N TYR A 389 6.01 11.20 5.21
CA TYR A 389 5.15 10.01 5.24
C TYR A 389 3.68 10.41 5.33
N SER A 390 2.82 9.95 4.42
CA SER A 390 1.41 10.38 4.36
C SER A 390 0.58 10.08 5.62
N ASP A 391 1.01 9.12 6.44
CA ASP A 391 0.38 8.72 7.69
C ASP A 391 0.98 9.43 8.93
N SER A 392 2.02 10.24 8.76
CA SER A 392 2.70 10.97 9.83
C SER A 392 2.87 12.43 9.46
N LYS A 393 2.31 13.33 10.28
CA LYS A 393 2.45 14.78 10.12
C LYS A 393 3.52 15.31 11.08
N PRO A 394 4.69 15.74 10.59
CA PRO A 394 5.65 16.50 11.38
C PRO A 394 5.04 17.85 11.81
N ILE A 395 5.43 18.30 12.99
CA ILE A 395 4.97 19.56 13.55
C ILE A 395 5.98 20.65 13.19
N LEU A 396 5.49 21.73 12.59
CA LEU A 396 6.21 22.98 12.40
C LEU A 396 5.59 24.04 13.31
N LYS A 397 6.38 24.60 14.22
CA LYS A 397 5.96 25.55 15.25
C LYS A 397 6.73 26.87 15.11
N PRO A 398 6.32 27.76 14.19
CA PRO A 398 6.93 29.08 14.05
C PRO A 398 6.80 29.92 15.32
N GLU A 399 7.85 30.67 15.66
CA GLU A 399 7.82 31.54 16.84
C GLU A 399 7.50 33.00 16.49
N LEU A 400 7.75 33.40 15.23
CA LEU A 400 7.47 34.72 14.69
C LEU A 400 6.87 34.61 13.28
N LEU A 401 6.22 35.70 12.84
CA LEU A 401 5.58 35.79 11.52
C LEU A 401 6.54 35.51 10.35
N TRP A 402 5.97 35.07 9.23
CA TRP A 402 6.66 34.95 7.94
C TRP A 402 6.15 36.01 6.97
N LYS A 403 7.08 36.74 6.33
CA LYS A 403 6.76 37.72 5.28
C LYS A 403 6.78 37.06 3.92
N LEU A 404 5.68 37.09 3.19
CA LEU A 404 5.54 36.62 1.81
C LEU A 404 5.87 37.79 0.87
N LYS A 405 7.11 37.86 0.38
CA LYS A 405 7.61 39.03 -0.37
C LYS A 405 7.51 38.90 -1.88
N SER A 406 7.77 37.70 -2.39
CA SER A 406 7.66 37.30 -3.81
C SER A 406 7.79 35.77 -3.91
N GLY A 407 7.29 35.17 -4.99
CA GLY A 407 7.45 33.73 -5.24
C GLY A 407 6.34 32.86 -4.64
N LYS A 408 6.67 31.68 -4.11
CA LYS A 408 5.72 30.62 -3.74
C LYS A 408 6.01 30.02 -2.38
N LEU A 409 4.96 29.67 -1.64
CA LEU A 409 5.04 28.91 -0.39
C LEU A 409 4.02 27.77 -0.41
N ILE A 410 4.53 26.54 -0.30
CA ILE A 410 3.75 25.33 -0.53
C ILE A 410 3.96 24.37 0.63
N PHE A 411 2.87 23.97 1.28
CA PHE A 411 2.85 22.98 2.35
C PHE A 411 2.08 21.74 1.92
N LYS A 412 2.65 20.55 2.20
CA LYS A 412 1.94 19.27 2.09
C LYS A 412 2.13 18.41 3.33
N ASN A 413 1.05 17.89 3.90
CA ASN A 413 1.11 16.91 5.00
C ASN A 413 1.92 17.40 6.23
N ILE A 414 1.73 18.66 6.62
CA ILE A 414 2.37 19.28 7.79
C ILE A 414 1.32 19.68 8.82
N GLN A 415 1.65 19.53 10.11
CA GLN A 415 0.95 20.22 11.18
C GLN A 415 1.65 21.57 11.44
N LEU A 416 1.00 22.68 11.09
CA LEU A 416 1.45 24.03 11.40
C LEU A 416 0.83 24.48 12.73
N ASP A 417 1.60 24.42 13.81
CA ASP A 417 1.14 24.79 15.14
C ASP A 417 1.45 26.24 15.49
N LEU A 418 0.41 27.05 15.65
CA LEU A 418 0.49 28.48 15.90
C LEU A 418 0.41 28.85 17.38
N THR A 419 0.60 27.90 18.30
CA THR A 419 0.64 28.17 19.76
C THR A 419 1.57 29.31 20.15
N LYS A 420 2.71 29.47 19.45
CA LYS A 420 3.70 30.53 19.71
C LYS A 420 3.38 31.85 18.99
N ILE A 421 2.43 31.88 18.08
CA ILE A 421 1.96 33.10 17.40
C ILE A 421 0.76 33.66 18.19
N ASP A 422 1.04 34.13 19.42
CA ASP A 422 0.03 34.63 20.34
C ASP A 422 0.04 36.17 20.53
N ALA A 423 -0.99 36.69 21.20
CA ALA A 423 -1.32 38.11 21.30
C ALA A 423 -0.31 39.00 22.07
N SER A 424 0.78 38.46 22.60
CA SER A 424 1.63 39.13 23.61
C SER A 424 2.75 40.04 23.06
N GLY A 425 2.90 40.17 21.73
CA GLY A 425 3.99 40.95 21.11
C GLY A 425 3.63 41.69 19.81
N GLY A 426 4.45 42.70 19.43
CA GLY A 426 4.23 43.52 18.24
C GLY A 426 4.33 42.76 16.91
N ASN A 427 5.19 41.74 16.84
CA ASN A 427 5.46 40.93 15.64
C ASN A 427 4.69 39.59 15.62
N ASN A 428 3.68 39.42 16.49
CA ASN A 428 2.92 38.17 16.66
C ASN A 428 1.42 38.35 16.34
N LYS A 429 1.06 39.36 15.52
CA LYS A 429 -0.34 39.70 15.23
C LYS A 429 -1.00 38.84 14.15
N TYR A 430 -0.22 38.03 13.45
CA TYR A 430 -0.63 37.14 12.37
C TYR A 430 0.53 36.19 12.06
N MET A 431 0.25 35.04 11.43
CA MET A 431 1.31 34.10 11.02
C MET A 431 2.00 34.56 9.74
N PHE A 432 1.23 35.02 8.75
CA PHE A 432 1.75 35.43 7.45
C PHE A 432 1.37 36.87 7.12
N CYS A 433 2.25 37.61 6.43
CA CYS A 433 1.90 38.90 5.82
C CYS A 433 2.73 39.20 4.58
N ASN A 434 2.35 40.21 3.81
CA ASN A 434 3.16 40.70 2.68
C ASN A 434 3.99 41.96 3.03
N ALA A 435 4.39 42.14 4.30
CA ALA A 435 5.27 43.25 4.65
C ALA A 435 6.56 43.19 3.83
N ASP A 436 7.02 44.35 3.35
CA ASP A 436 8.19 44.48 2.47
C ASP A 436 8.08 43.71 1.14
N ALA A 437 6.87 43.36 0.70
CA ALA A 437 6.66 42.72 -0.59
C ALA A 437 7.21 43.57 -1.75
N THR A 438 7.74 42.86 -2.73
CA THR A 438 8.40 43.45 -3.92
C THR A 438 7.71 43.07 -5.22
N ALA A 439 6.77 42.13 -5.15
CA ALA A 439 5.90 41.67 -6.23
C ALA A 439 4.65 41.03 -5.62
N ASP A 440 3.65 40.73 -6.44
CA ASP A 440 2.59 39.81 -6.04
C ASP A 440 3.18 38.43 -5.72
N PHE A 441 2.66 37.79 -4.68
CA PHE A 441 3.03 36.43 -4.31
C PHE A 441 2.27 35.45 -5.21
N GLU A 442 2.97 34.51 -5.83
CA GLU A 442 2.41 33.69 -6.91
C GLU A 442 1.46 32.61 -6.36
N ASP A 443 1.96 31.73 -5.49
CA ASP A 443 1.20 30.58 -4.98
C ASP A 443 1.34 30.43 -3.47
N PHE A 444 0.21 30.35 -2.75
CA PHE A 444 0.15 30.04 -1.33
C PHE A 444 -0.73 28.80 -1.11
N VAL A 445 -0.09 27.66 -0.83
CA VAL A 445 -0.70 26.33 -0.99
C VAL A 445 -0.63 25.52 0.31
N PHE A 446 -1.76 24.91 0.67
CA PHE A 446 -1.90 23.93 1.75
C PHE A 446 -2.63 22.69 1.23
N GLU A 447 -1.99 21.52 1.29
CA GLU A 447 -2.60 20.25 0.93
C GLU A 447 -2.38 19.21 2.03
N ASP A 448 -3.46 18.56 2.49
CA ASP A 448 -3.40 17.55 3.56
C ASP A 448 -2.80 18.08 4.88
N CYS A 449 -2.94 19.38 5.17
CA CYS A 449 -2.30 20.05 6.31
C CYS A 449 -3.24 20.20 7.52
N GLU A 450 -2.64 20.36 8.71
CA GLU A 450 -3.36 20.74 9.94
C GLU A 450 -2.81 22.06 10.48
N ILE A 451 -3.59 23.13 10.41
CA ILE A 451 -3.25 24.43 10.98
C ILE A 451 -3.94 24.53 12.33
N THR A 452 -3.17 24.46 13.41
CA THR A 452 -3.69 24.43 14.78
C THR A 452 -3.46 25.73 15.51
N ASN A 453 -4.35 26.05 16.46
CA ASN A 453 -4.23 27.18 17.38
C ASN A 453 -4.24 28.56 16.70
N ILE A 454 -5.10 28.76 15.70
CA ILE A 454 -5.30 30.09 15.09
C ILE A 454 -6.00 31.01 16.10
N GLN A 455 -5.26 31.99 16.63
CA GLN A 455 -5.74 32.97 17.62
C GLN A 455 -5.83 34.40 17.07
N LYS A 456 -5.30 34.63 15.87
CA LYS A 456 -5.24 35.91 15.17
C LYS A 456 -5.46 35.69 13.68
N ASN A 457 -5.48 36.78 12.90
CA ASN A 457 -5.55 36.67 11.46
C ASN A 457 -4.44 35.76 10.94
N PHE A 458 -4.76 34.78 10.11
CA PHE A 458 -3.76 33.81 9.66
C PHE A 458 -2.81 34.45 8.63
N TYR A 459 -3.37 35.12 7.62
CA TYR A 459 -2.67 36.00 6.69
C TYR A 459 -3.16 37.44 6.79
N TYR A 460 -2.25 38.41 6.68
CA TYR A 460 -2.54 39.85 6.65
C TYR A 460 -1.82 40.58 5.50
N ASN A 461 -2.59 41.17 4.59
CA ASN A 461 -2.05 42.02 3.53
C ASN A 461 -1.71 43.41 4.09
N ASN A 462 -0.43 43.69 4.31
CA ASN A 462 0.08 44.96 4.82
C ASN A 462 0.41 45.97 3.70
N VAL A 463 1.03 45.53 2.60
CA VAL A 463 1.43 46.39 1.47
C VAL A 463 0.31 46.41 0.43
N ALA A 464 -0.24 47.59 0.16
CA ALA A 464 -1.46 47.73 -0.65
C ALA A 464 -1.27 47.39 -2.14
N THR A 465 -0.10 47.64 -2.71
CA THR A 465 0.18 47.48 -4.14
C THR A 465 0.47 46.04 -4.56
N TYR A 466 0.45 45.08 -3.62
CA TYR A 466 0.72 43.68 -3.90
C TYR A 466 -0.30 42.79 -3.19
N THR A 467 -0.58 41.62 -3.79
CA THR A 467 -1.47 40.61 -3.25
C THR A 467 -0.91 39.18 -3.44
N ILE A 468 -1.73 38.17 -3.20
CA ILE A 468 -1.45 36.77 -3.53
C ILE A 468 -2.29 36.40 -4.76
N LYS A 469 -1.67 35.91 -5.82
CA LYS A 469 -2.36 35.54 -7.06
C LYS A 469 -3.20 34.28 -6.88
N ASN A 470 -2.61 33.23 -6.30
CA ASN A 470 -3.28 31.95 -6.10
C ASN A 470 -3.25 31.54 -4.62
N ILE A 471 -4.43 31.36 -4.03
CA ILE A 471 -4.60 30.75 -2.72
C ILE A 471 -5.25 29.38 -2.92
N TYR A 472 -4.58 28.33 -2.43
CA TYR A 472 -5.03 26.96 -2.55
C TYR A 472 -5.01 26.28 -1.18
N ALA A 473 -6.15 25.74 -0.75
CA ALA A 473 -6.25 24.88 0.42
C ALA A 473 -7.13 23.68 0.08
N LYS A 474 -6.58 22.47 0.21
CA LYS A 474 -7.33 21.24 0.02
C LYS A 474 -7.05 20.21 1.10
N ASN A 475 -8.08 19.45 1.48
CA ASN A 475 -7.98 18.38 2.47
C ASN A 475 -7.31 18.83 3.78
N SER A 476 -7.47 20.10 4.16
CA SER A 476 -6.77 20.70 5.28
C SER A 476 -7.72 21.10 6.41
N ARG A 477 -7.21 21.08 7.64
CA ARG A 477 -7.94 21.51 8.85
C ARG A 477 -7.41 22.84 9.34
N PHE A 478 -8.30 23.79 9.62
CA PHE A 478 -8.00 25.09 10.23
C PHE A 478 -8.73 25.19 11.56
N GLN A 479 -8.01 24.96 12.65
CA GLN A 479 -8.52 25.08 14.01
C GLN A 479 -8.28 26.50 14.52
N LEU A 480 -9.37 27.25 14.67
CA LEU A 480 -9.37 28.41 15.54
C LEU A 480 -9.38 27.95 17.00
N ASN A 481 -8.65 28.68 17.84
CA ASN A 481 -8.62 28.44 19.28
C ASN A 481 -8.84 29.76 20.00
N THR A 482 -10.05 30.29 19.90
CA THR A 482 -10.35 31.68 20.29
C THR A 482 -11.76 31.79 20.86
N THR A 483 -11.96 32.78 21.73
CA THR A 483 -13.28 33.19 22.21
C THR A 483 -13.68 34.57 21.68
N VAL A 484 -12.83 35.20 20.87
CA VAL A 484 -13.06 36.54 20.32
C VAL A 484 -13.43 36.50 18.84
N ASP A 485 -14.38 37.36 18.48
CA ASP A 485 -14.78 37.63 17.09
C ASP A 485 -13.67 38.35 16.31
N GLY A 486 -13.79 38.32 14.98
CA GLY A 486 -13.03 39.16 14.05
C GLY A 486 -11.72 38.56 13.55
N ILE A 487 -11.47 37.27 13.82
CA ILE A 487 -10.33 36.55 13.24
C ILE A 487 -10.63 36.19 11.79
N LEU A 488 -9.68 36.49 10.90
CA LEU A 488 -9.77 36.30 9.47
C LEU A 488 -8.70 35.33 8.99
N ILE A 489 -9.03 34.35 8.15
CA ILE A 489 -8.01 33.42 7.63
C ILE A 489 -7.16 34.14 6.58
N PHE A 490 -7.77 34.65 5.52
CA PHE A 490 -7.08 35.42 4.47
C PHE A 490 -7.57 36.87 4.48
N ASN A 491 -6.89 37.72 5.24
CA ASN A 491 -7.18 39.16 5.26
C ASN A 491 -6.44 39.87 4.12
N ILE A 492 -7.16 40.17 3.05
CA ILE A 492 -6.71 40.96 1.90
C ILE A 492 -7.22 42.40 1.94
N TYR A 493 -7.61 42.91 3.11
CA TYR A 493 -8.31 44.20 3.22
C TYR A 493 -7.59 45.37 2.59
N LYS A 494 -6.26 45.47 2.70
CA LYS A 494 -5.51 46.65 2.22
C LYS A 494 -5.16 46.63 0.74
N THR A 495 -5.34 45.51 0.02
CA THR A 495 -4.85 45.45 -1.36
C THR A 495 -5.68 46.34 -2.28
N THR A 496 -4.99 47.08 -3.15
CA THR A 496 -5.55 47.85 -4.27
C THR A 496 -5.32 47.14 -5.62
N HIS A 497 -4.65 45.98 -5.60
CA HIS A 497 -4.20 45.21 -6.77
C HIS A 497 -4.94 43.87 -6.87
N LEU A 498 -6.27 43.89 -6.72
CA LEU A 498 -7.09 42.67 -6.75
C LEU A 498 -7.16 42.01 -8.13
N ASP A 499 -6.88 42.75 -9.20
CA ASP A 499 -6.79 42.24 -10.57
C ASP A 499 -5.70 41.18 -10.74
N ALA A 500 -4.66 41.20 -9.89
CA ALA A 500 -3.64 40.17 -9.85
C ALA A 500 -4.12 38.85 -9.24
N MET A 501 -5.23 38.84 -8.48
CA MET A 501 -5.79 37.60 -7.93
C MET A 501 -6.44 36.76 -9.03
N GLN A 502 -5.95 35.53 -9.19
CA GLN A 502 -6.36 34.60 -10.26
C GLN A 502 -7.18 33.43 -9.73
N MET A 503 -6.81 32.86 -8.58
CA MET A 503 -7.44 31.65 -8.04
C MET A 503 -7.64 31.71 -6.53
N PHE A 504 -8.83 31.29 -6.10
CA PHE A 504 -9.11 30.91 -4.72
C PHE A 504 -9.75 29.52 -4.72
N THR A 505 -8.98 28.51 -4.36
CA THR A 505 -9.46 27.13 -4.18
C THR A 505 -9.43 26.78 -2.71
N PHE A 506 -10.59 26.46 -2.16
CA PHE A 506 -10.76 26.04 -0.78
C PHE A 506 -11.70 24.84 -0.79
N GLU A 507 -11.15 23.64 -0.93
CA GLU A 507 -11.91 22.42 -1.16
C GLU A 507 -11.68 21.35 -0.09
N ASN A 508 -12.73 20.64 0.30
CA ASN A 508 -12.64 19.51 1.22
C ASN A 508 -11.99 19.85 2.58
N ASN A 509 -12.09 21.10 3.05
CA ASN A 509 -11.45 21.54 4.29
C ASN A 509 -12.40 21.56 5.49
N ILE A 510 -11.83 21.48 6.69
CA ILE A 510 -12.53 21.72 7.94
C ILE A 510 -12.06 23.06 8.50
N VAL A 511 -12.97 23.98 8.79
CA VAL A 511 -12.68 25.21 9.55
C VAL A 511 -13.54 25.18 10.79
N TYR A 512 -12.93 25.21 11.98
CA TYR A 512 -13.70 25.08 13.20
C TYR A 512 -13.15 25.83 14.40
N ASN A 513 -14.04 26.10 15.35
CA ASN A 513 -13.71 26.58 16.69
C ASN A 513 -14.55 25.82 17.73
N LYS A 514 -14.06 25.76 18.98
CA LYS A 514 -14.80 25.06 20.04
C LYS A 514 -16.15 25.72 20.35
N THR A 515 -16.19 27.04 20.38
CA THR A 515 -17.41 27.84 20.56
C THR A 515 -17.68 28.69 19.34
N SER A 516 -18.94 29.02 19.04
CA SER A 516 -19.25 29.91 17.92
C SER A 516 -18.54 31.26 18.07
N VAL A 517 -17.79 31.65 17.03
CA VAL A 517 -17.15 32.96 16.90
C VAL A 517 -17.41 33.52 15.51
N ALA A 518 -17.51 34.84 15.41
CA ALA A 518 -17.65 35.51 14.13
C ALA A 518 -16.29 35.76 13.45
N GLY A 519 -16.23 35.57 12.13
CA GLY A 519 -15.04 35.84 11.33
C GLY A 519 -15.27 35.63 9.84
N GLN A 520 -14.20 35.61 9.06
CA GLN A 520 -14.25 35.48 7.59
C GLN A 520 -13.07 34.65 7.08
N ILE A 521 -13.34 33.75 6.14
CA ILE A 521 -12.30 32.92 5.50
C ILE A 521 -11.49 33.79 4.55
N LEU A 522 -12.14 34.55 3.67
CA LEU A 522 -11.49 35.50 2.78
C LEU A 522 -12.17 36.85 2.88
N SER A 523 -11.35 37.88 3.07
CA SER A 523 -11.85 39.18 3.48
C SER A 523 -11.22 40.36 2.74
N TRP A 524 -12.06 41.12 2.01
CA TRP A 524 -11.71 42.37 1.33
C TRP A 524 -12.51 43.58 1.87
N ASP A 525 -11.93 44.80 1.85
CA ASP A 525 -12.60 46.01 2.33
C ASP A 525 -13.21 46.80 1.15
N ASN A 526 -14.54 46.91 1.16
CA ASN A 526 -15.31 47.59 0.12
C ASN A 526 -15.23 49.11 0.12
N LYS A 527 -14.42 49.67 1.02
CA LYS A 527 -14.06 51.09 1.04
C LYS A 527 -12.76 51.38 0.30
N ILE A 528 -12.06 50.36 -0.19
CA ILE A 528 -10.81 50.53 -0.95
C ILE A 528 -11.11 50.62 -2.44
N VAL A 529 -10.76 51.76 -3.02
CA VAL A 529 -10.81 51.97 -4.47
C VAL A 529 -9.78 51.07 -5.15
N GLN A 530 -10.22 50.31 -6.16
CA GLN A 530 -9.37 49.42 -6.95
C GLN A 530 -8.84 50.14 -8.20
N THR A 531 -7.61 49.83 -8.59
CA THR A 531 -7.01 50.33 -9.85
C THR A 531 -6.03 49.28 -10.39
N PRO A 532 -6.37 48.57 -11.48
CA PRO A 532 -7.59 48.68 -12.26
C PRO A 532 -8.84 48.20 -11.49
N ASP A 533 -10.01 48.70 -11.90
CA ASP A 533 -11.30 48.36 -11.32
C ASP A 533 -11.83 47.01 -11.86
N GLN A 534 -11.02 45.96 -11.78
CA GLN A 534 -11.38 44.61 -12.26
C GLN A 534 -10.74 43.57 -11.34
N GLN A 535 -11.46 42.50 -11.02
CA GLN A 535 -10.88 41.31 -10.38
C GLN A 535 -11.41 40.09 -11.14
N GLN A 536 -10.51 39.33 -11.75
CA GLN A 536 -10.85 38.17 -12.60
C GLN A 536 -10.51 36.84 -11.92
N ILE A 537 -10.89 36.73 -10.64
CA ILE A 537 -10.62 35.56 -9.84
C ILE A 537 -11.56 34.41 -10.20
N LYS A 538 -11.03 33.19 -10.20
CA LYS A 538 -11.80 31.93 -10.23
C LYS A 538 -11.89 31.37 -8.82
N VAL A 539 -13.12 31.15 -8.36
CA VAL A 539 -13.42 30.70 -7.00
C VAL A 539 -13.97 29.27 -7.03
N SER A 540 -13.34 28.38 -6.26
CA SER A 540 -13.89 27.08 -5.89
C SER A 540 -13.94 26.96 -4.37
N PHE A 541 -15.14 26.89 -3.81
CA PHE A 541 -15.37 26.68 -2.38
C PHE A 541 -16.31 25.48 -2.23
N CYS A 542 -15.75 24.27 -2.21
CA CYS A 542 -16.55 23.04 -2.29
C CYS A 542 -16.24 22.05 -1.18
N ASN A 543 -17.25 21.30 -0.75
CA ASN A 543 -17.07 20.20 0.20
C ASN A 543 -16.41 20.61 1.52
N ASN A 544 -16.62 21.83 2.01
CA ASN A 544 -16.06 22.26 3.29
C ASN A 544 -17.03 22.04 4.44
N SER A 545 -16.50 21.71 5.62
CA SER A 545 -17.24 21.72 6.89
C SER A 545 -16.80 22.94 7.71
N ILE A 546 -17.67 23.93 7.83
CA ILE A 546 -17.43 25.17 8.57
C ILE A 546 -18.24 25.13 9.85
N VAL A 547 -17.58 24.90 10.99
CA VAL A 547 -18.24 24.57 12.26
C VAL A 547 -17.90 25.62 13.32
N ASN A 548 -18.91 26.30 13.87
CA ASN A 548 -18.75 27.34 14.89
C ASN A 548 -17.85 28.51 14.45
N TYR A 549 -17.71 28.71 13.14
CA TYR A 549 -17.05 29.86 12.55
C TYR A 549 -18.04 30.58 11.64
N VAL A 550 -18.50 31.75 12.07
CA VAL A 550 -19.73 32.35 11.57
C VAL A 550 -19.41 33.59 10.74
N GLY A 551 -19.88 33.62 9.49
CA GLY A 551 -19.61 34.67 8.50
C GLY A 551 -20.33 35.99 8.76
N LYS A 552 -20.05 36.66 9.89
CA LYS A 552 -20.55 38.01 10.17
C LYS A 552 -19.81 38.98 9.25
N ASN A 553 -20.55 39.65 8.37
CA ASN A 553 -19.98 40.40 7.23
C ASN A 553 -19.30 39.48 6.18
N TYR A 554 -19.93 38.33 5.88
CA TYR A 554 -19.57 37.31 4.87
C TYR A 554 -18.44 36.35 5.25
N HIS A 555 -18.62 35.04 5.04
CA HIS A 555 -17.51 34.08 5.07
C HIS A 555 -16.50 34.36 3.95
N LEU A 556 -17.01 34.68 2.77
CA LEU A 556 -16.24 35.01 1.58
C LEU A 556 -16.65 36.40 1.09
N LYS A 557 -15.68 37.32 0.99
CA LYS A 557 -15.94 38.68 0.52
C LYS A 557 -14.99 39.04 -0.61
N PHE A 558 -15.54 39.18 -1.82
CA PHE A 558 -14.80 39.49 -3.05
C PHE A 558 -15.20 40.85 -3.63
N TYR A 559 -14.35 41.40 -4.47
CA TYR A 559 -14.68 42.60 -5.24
C TYR A 559 -15.44 42.26 -6.52
N ASP A 560 -14.85 41.37 -7.33
CA ASP A 560 -15.34 40.89 -8.63
C ASP A 560 -14.87 39.43 -8.82
N ALA A 561 -15.47 38.69 -9.72
CA ALA A 561 -15.09 37.31 -10.02
C ALA A 561 -15.46 36.91 -11.45
N THR A 562 -14.67 36.06 -12.08
CA THR A 562 -15.00 35.53 -13.41
C THR A 562 -15.91 34.30 -13.31
N LYS A 563 -15.58 33.39 -12.40
CA LYS A 563 -16.31 32.14 -12.17
C LYS A 563 -16.34 31.83 -10.69
N MET A 564 -17.49 31.39 -10.20
CA MET A 564 -17.67 31.03 -8.80
C MET A 564 -18.45 29.74 -8.67
N THR A 565 -17.76 28.71 -8.16
CA THR A 565 -18.35 27.42 -7.82
C THR A 565 -18.37 27.28 -6.30
N ILE A 566 -19.57 27.18 -5.72
CA ILE A 566 -19.77 26.98 -4.28
C ILE A 566 -20.79 25.87 -4.10
N SER A 567 -20.34 24.68 -3.69
CA SER A 567 -21.24 23.54 -3.56
C SER A 567 -20.86 22.54 -2.47
N LYS A 568 -21.87 21.83 -1.97
CA LYS A 568 -21.71 20.71 -1.03
C LYS A 568 -21.02 21.11 0.27
N ASN A 569 -21.11 22.37 0.69
CA ASN A 569 -20.57 22.81 1.97
C ASN A 569 -21.58 22.60 3.11
N ILE A 570 -21.07 22.34 4.31
CA ILE A 570 -21.83 22.31 5.55
C ILE A 570 -21.44 23.51 6.40
N PHE A 571 -22.41 24.35 6.73
CA PHE A 571 -22.26 25.44 7.68
C PHE A 571 -22.98 25.09 8.98
N TYR A 572 -22.26 25.12 10.09
CA TYR A 572 -22.80 24.82 11.41
C TYR A 572 -22.43 25.95 12.36
N ALA A 573 -23.39 26.41 13.15
CA ALA A 573 -23.16 27.24 14.31
C ALA A 573 -23.89 26.66 15.51
N ASP A 574 -23.34 26.87 16.71
CA ASP A 574 -24.08 26.70 17.96
C ASP A 574 -25.39 27.51 17.92
N PRO A 575 -26.56 26.90 18.22
CA PRO A 575 -27.87 27.57 18.32
C PRO A 575 -27.91 28.84 19.18
N ASN A 576 -26.97 29.00 20.11
CA ASN A 576 -26.86 30.18 20.95
C ASN A 576 -26.15 31.36 20.27
N MET A 577 -25.63 31.18 19.05
CA MET A 577 -24.99 32.26 18.30
C MET A 577 -25.97 33.39 18.00
N ASN A 578 -25.67 34.59 18.48
CA ASN A 578 -26.48 35.77 18.27
C ASN A 578 -25.93 36.67 17.15
N SER A 579 -25.80 36.12 15.94
CA SER A 579 -25.41 36.88 14.75
C SER A 579 -25.94 36.22 13.49
N ASP A 580 -26.39 37.05 12.55
CA ASP A 580 -26.53 36.63 11.16
C ASP A 580 -25.20 36.15 10.58
N ALA A 581 -25.30 35.27 9.60
CA ALA A 581 -24.18 34.73 8.88
C ALA A 581 -24.48 34.73 7.39
N THR A 582 -23.52 35.19 6.57
CA THR A 582 -23.68 35.18 5.11
C THR A 582 -22.55 34.40 4.48
N MET A 583 -22.86 33.48 3.56
CA MET A 583 -21.87 32.64 2.90
C MET A 583 -20.95 33.47 1.98
N CYS A 584 -21.49 34.33 1.11
CA CYS A 584 -20.68 35.09 0.16
C CYS A 584 -21.18 36.51 -0.10
N GLY A 585 -20.29 37.43 -0.47
CA GLY A 585 -20.65 38.74 -1.00
C GLY A 585 -19.68 39.25 -2.08
N ILE A 586 -20.25 39.87 -3.13
CA ILE A 586 -19.52 40.42 -4.30
C ILE A 586 -20.03 41.84 -4.57
N TYR A 587 -19.12 42.80 -4.77
CA TYR A 587 -19.43 44.23 -4.70
C TYR A 587 -19.50 44.99 -6.04
N LYS A 588 -18.92 44.50 -7.13
CA LYS A 588 -18.96 45.22 -8.42
C LYS A 588 -20.29 45.04 -9.14
N THR A 589 -20.76 46.05 -9.89
CA THR A 589 -22.13 46.14 -10.45
C THR A 589 -22.27 45.84 -11.95
N GLU A 590 -21.16 45.77 -12.72
CA GLU A 590 -21.19 45.72 -14.19
C GLU A 590 -20.78 44.36 -14.80
N SER A 591 -20.21 43.46 -14.02
CA SER A 591 -19.87 42.08 -14.40
C SER A 591 -20.74 41.09 -13.62
N THR A 592 -21.29 40.08 -14.31
CA THR A 592 -21.95 38.95 -13.67
C THR A 592 -21.04 37.72 -13.78
N PRO A 593 -20.49 37.21 -12.67
CA PRO A 593 -19.71 35.97 -12.68
C PRO A 593 -20.52 34.79 -13.25
N GLU A 594 -19.83 33.80 -13.83
CA GLU A 594 -20.43 32.49 -14.08
C GLU A 594 -20.63 31.79 -12.72
N PHE A 595 -21.87 31.80 -12.23
CA PHE A 595 -22.24 31.18 -10.96
C PHE A 595 -22.64 29.72 -11.13
N ASP A 596 -21.99 28.84 -10.37
CA ASP A 596 -22.45 27.49 -10.05
C ASP A 596 -22.54 27.34 -8.52
N VAL A 597 -23.60 27.89 -7.95
CA VAL A 597 -23.86 27.91 -6.49
C VAL A 597 -25.08 27.05 -6.20
N LYS A 598 -24.85 25.87 -5.60
CA LYS A 598 -25.92 24.90 -5.31
C LYS A 598 -25.55 23.94 -4.20
N ASP A 599 -26.53 23.26 -3.65
CA ASP A 599 -26.34 22.12 -2.75
C ASP A 599 -25.47 22.47 -1.54
N ASN A 600 -25.68 23.61 -0.90
CA ASN A 600 -25.05 23.91 0.40
C ASN A 600 -26.08 23.78 1.51
N ILE A 601 -25.67 23.35 2.70
CA ILE A 601 -26.56 23.19 3.84
C ILE A 601 -26.07 24.02 5.04
N ALA A 602 -27.01 24.55 5.80
CA ALA A 602 -26.69 25.30 7.02
C ALA A 602 -27.61 24.92 8.18
N TYR A 603 -27.05 24.89 9.39
CA TYR A 603 -27.77 24.57 10.62
C TYR A 603 -27.38 25.51 11.77
N GLY A 604 -28.29 25.64 12.74
CA GLY A 604 -27.97 26.16 14.07
C GLY A 604 -28.04 27.68 14.24
N LEU A 605 -28.65 28.42 13.32
CA LEU A 605 -29.11 29.79 13.59
C LEU A 605 -30.65 29.82 13.62
N THR A 606 -31.23 30.65 14.49
CA THR A 606 -32.67 30.66 14.82
C THR A 606 -33.50 31.56 13.89
N GLU A 607 -34.76 31.87 14.21
CA GLU A 607 -35.53 32.82 13.40
C GLU A 607 -35.03 34.28 13.53
N THR A 608 -34.38 34.61 14.66
CA THR A 608 -33.85 35.94 14.94
C THR A 608 -32.57 36.23 14.16
N ASN A 609 -31.73 35.21 13.95
CA ASN A 609 -30.47 35.31 13.21
C ASN A 609 -30.47 34.27 12.09
N LYS A 610 -30.19 34.65 10.84
CA LYS A 610 -30.39 33.77 9.69
C LYS A 610 -29.09 33.49 8.95
N TRP A 611 -29.06 32.30 8.35
CA TRP A 611 -28.09 31.92 7.33
C TRP A 611 -28.48 32.50 5.97
N ASN A 612 -27.68 33.40 5.42
CA ASN A 612 -27.89 33.99 4.10
C ASN A 612 -26.90 33.39 3.09
N SER A 613 -27.34 33.12 1.87
CA SER A 613 -26.45 32.63 0.81
C SER A 613 -25.55 33.75 0.29
N PHE A 614 -26.15 34.85 -0.16
CA PHE A 614 -25.45 36.00 -0.74
C PHE A 614 -25.91 37.32 -0.14
N GLY A 615 -25.00 38.29 -0.08
CA GLY A 615 -25.33 39.71 0.04
C GLY A 615 -24.40 40.57 -0.83
N ALA A 616 -24.63 41.89 -0.84
CA ALA A 616 -24.03 42.85 -1.77
C ALA A 616 -24.67 42.87 -3.18
N THR A 617 -23.96 43.43 -4.15
CA THR A 617 -24.53 43.99 -5.39
C THR A 617 -24.79 42.96 -6.48
N VAL A 618 -24.02 41.86 -6.51
CA VAL A 618 -24.17 40.78 -7.51
C VAL A 618 -24.42 39.43 -6.80
N LYS A 619 -25.35 38.64 -7.34
CA LYS A 619 -25.82 37.37 -6.76
C LYS A 619 -26.22 36.34 -7.82
N PRO A 620 -26.19 35.03 -7.50
CA PRO A 620 -26.76 34.00 -8.35
C PRO A 620 -28.26 34.17 -8.55
N THR A 621 -28.78 33.68 -9.68
CA THR A 621 -30.20 33.82 -10.08
C THR A 621 -31.09 32.67 -9.64
N ASN A 622 -30.52 31.51 -9.29
CA ASN A 622 -31.29 30.37 -8.81
C ASN A 622 -31.90 30.65 -7.42
N PRO A 623 -33.00 29.97 -7.02
CA PRO A 623 -33.63 30.14 -5.71
C PRO A 623 -32.65 30.01 -4.53
N ILE A 624 -32.90 30.75 -3.44
CA ILE A 624 -32.03 30.76 -2.26
C ILE A 624 -31.95 29.35 -1.65
N GLU A 625 -33.04 28.59 -1.67
CA GLU A 625 -33.11 27.23 -1.13
C GLU A 625 -32.24 26.25 -1.93
N GLU A 626 -32.04 26.49 -3.23
CA GLU A 626 -31.11 25.71 -4.04
C GLU A 626 -29.65 26.09 -3.76
N GLN A 627 -29.40 27.36 -3.41
CA GLN A 627 -28.06 27.85 -3.05
C GLN A 627 -27.62 27.38 -1.66
N LEU A 628 -28.51 27.50 -0.66
CA LEU A 628 -28.25 27.24 0.75
C LEU A 628 -29.53 26.76 1.47
N LEU A 629 -29.67 25.46 1.63
CA LEU A 629 -30.77 24.84 2.37
C LEU A 629 -30.54 24.97 3.89
N ARG A 630 -31.51 25.57 4.58
CA ARG A 630 -31.48 25.69 6.06
C ARG A 630 -32.14 24.47 6.68
N LEU A 631 -31.39 23.76 7.52
CA LEU A 631 -31.84 22.54 8.17
C LEU A 631 -32.46 22.82 9.54
N THR A 632 -33.41 21.97 9.93
CA THR A 632 -34.03 21.99 11.26
C THR A 632 -33.33 21.08 12.27
N ASN A 633 -32.55 20.10 11.79
CA ASN A 633 -31.75 19.18 12.60
C ASN A 633 -30.27 19.30 12.23
N SER A 634 -29.40 18.92 13.17
CA SER A 634 -27.94 18.90 12.94
C SER A 634 -27.61 18.05 11.70
N PRO A 635 -26.71 18.51 10.82
CA PRO A 635 -26.24 17.74 9.67
C PRO A 635 -25.20 16.67 10.03
N PHE A 636 -24.78 16.60 11.29
CA PHE A 636 -23.76 15.67 11.77
C PHE A 636 -24.38 14.62 12.71
N THR A 637 -24.02 13.35 12.51
CA THR A 637 -24.34 12.24 13.43
C THR A 637 -23.38 12.20 14.62
N SER A 638 -22.13 12.61 14.41
CA SER A 638 -21.09 12.67 15.44
C SER A 638 -20.24 13.93 15.27
N MET A 639 -19.96 14.59 16.40
CA MET A 639 -19.09 15.77 16.47
C MET A 639 -18.15 15.66 17.67
N ASP A 640 -16.85 15.76 17.42
CA ASP A 640 -15.80 15.92 18.44
C ASP A 640 -15.08 17.24 18.17
N LEU A 641 -15.50 18.29 18.88
CA LEU A 641 -14.97 19.65 18.75
C LEU A 641 -13.54 19.79 19.27
N ASP A 642 -13.06 18.86 20.11
CA ASP A 642 -11.68 18.90 20.60
C ASP A 642 -10.72 18.32 19.55
N LYS A 643 -11.15 17.25 18.85
CA LYS A 643 -10.36 16.59 17.79
C LYS A 643 -10.63 17.11 16.38
N GLY A 644 -11.65 17.95 16.20
CA GLY A 644 -12.07 18.43 14.88
C GLY A 644 -12.59 17.31 13.99
N ILE A 645 -13.35 16.37 14.55
CA ILE A 645 -13.99 15.26 13.83
C ILE A 645 -15.47 15.62 13.65
N PHE A 646 -15.94 15.62 12.41
CA PHE A 646 -17.31 15.98 12.04
C PHE A 646 -17.83 15.00 11.00
N ILE A 647 -18.65 14.04 11.43
CA ILE A 647 -19.17 12.97 10.57
C ILE A 647 -20.59 13.37 10.14
N PRO A 648 -20.83 13.65 8.84
CA PRO A 648 -22.17 13.98 8.35
C PRO A 648 -23.16 12.83 8.58
N ASP A 649 -24.43 13.18 8.72
CA ASP A 649 -25.51 12.20 8.66
C ASP A 649 -25.57 11.54 7.28
N ASN A 650 -25.99 10.27 7.23
CA ASN A 650 -26.12 9.51 5.99
C ASN A 650 -26.95 10.24 4.93
N ALA A 651 -27.97 11.01 5.34
CA ALA A 651 -28.79 11.82 4.43
C ALA A 651 -27.99 12.91 3.67
N TYR A 652 -26.83 13.31 4.21
CA TYR A 652 -25.93 14.32 3.65
C TYR A 652 -24.60 13.72 3.20
N THR A 653 -24.57 12.42 2.85
CA THR A 653 -23.39 11.78 2.26
C THR A 653 -22.90 12.57 1.04
N GLY A 654 -21.62 12.90 1.02
CA GLY A 654 -21.01 13.71 -0.04
C GLY A 654 -21.12 15.23 0.17
N PHE A 655 -21.74 15.70 1.25
CA PHE A 655 -21.63 17.08 1.74
C PHE A 655 -20.54 17.19 2.80
N GLY A 656 -19.93 18.37 2.89
CA GLY A 656 -18.88 18.68 3.84
C GLY A 656 -17.57 17.99 3.50
N SER A 657 -16.62 18.15 4.42
CA SER A 657 -15.26 17.61 4.28
C SER A 657 -15.21 16.15 4.68
N THR A 658 -14.55 15.32 3.88
CA THR A 658 -14.32 13.89 4.11
C THR A 658 -13.15 13.59 5.06
N ILE A 659 -12.50 14.62 5.60
CA ILE A 659 -11.40 14.43 6.55
C ILE A 659 -11.92 13.75 7.83
N ASN A 660 -11.35 12.60 8.18
CA ASN A 660 -11.73 11.74 9.32
C ASN A 660 -13.13 11.09 9.23
N GLN A 661 -13.75 11.05 8.05
CA GLN A 661 -14.99 10.27 7.82
C GLN A 661 -14.73 8.78 7.65
#